data_AF-F8FBY9-F1
#
_entry.id   AF-F8FBY9-F1
#
_cell.length_a   1.000
_cell.length_b   1.000
_cell.length_c   1.000
_cell.angle_alpha   90.00
_cell.angle_beta   90.00
_cell.angle_gamma   90.00
#
_symmetry.space_group_name_H-M   'P 1'
#
loop_
_entity.id
_entity.type
_entity.pdbx_description
1 polymer ?
#
loop_
_entity_poly.entity_id
_entity_poly.type
_entity_poly.pdbx_seq_one_letter_code
_entity_poly.pdbx_strand_id
1 'polypeptide(L)'
;MKTCRKWTSALLTCSLSVGLVGHAVNANAAANEKGPVDAFLTLDASVKYQKIDNFGASDAWSMEPLGKHWTEENKNRVADLLFSRDKGIGLSAWRFNIGAGSTETDGAIITNPWRRAEAFKSSEAGGYDWSRQAGQQWFLKAAKERGVDTLIAFVNSPPVWMTKNGHAQPDATVGSTNLKEGYEDEFAAFLSDVLEHFEQNGLAFDYISPINEPTWDWNRAGQEGNRYNNDDIKRVILELHRQLKQRGIEAGISAPDGVEITALLDDEFYQRFANKERYTGGANSLGAGKYREYIKDLLGDPQLKEAVGNKIASHSYWSDYSRTGDDRLGLLRDLLAENLEKYGADAKYWMSEYCILGDYGPGRDLGIDPALHVARTIHFDLTRANAAAWQWWTAVSKEDYKDGLIYTDFTKEGDEQNILPSKILWTLGNYSKFIRPGADRIQLAGLDEEARSGLLGSAYKDEKEQTVTTVLVNDSTVDKRVKLSIQGLASKDAVYMLKPYITSADQDLAKGRNVPVQSDGTFETVIPARSVVTLYGDLVKAGKKPDAPEDVRIRPANKGLQIDFTLPKGAYEVEVTYGEKQGNRERTVKVTAEDVITLSNLRNGIEYYVTLRAGNKNGFGPPSKRAYGVPELLAPSGVSAEGTDGGFTVKYDAAVGVPSYRVRYGLQPGAYDRVLESGTASGLIRVEGLQNGTVLYGVVEAVDGTAVSPPSAAFQVTPDIPAPGKILAVAGDAKAHVEVTPVAGAAGYGYELLSGAQLAAAGQSGSSAWDLAELTNDMPVTVRVYSVGRGGNGTAFAETTVTPKAEELRFEDRFEAGGLSRYQQDVSEWKVEDGVLKHASGGDHQGEIGIRDLQIIDGTLTVIAKHATAGADWGITFRGPSYDKGYGFGFENGSLYLRKDGQALASSVPFTAKLGGLYLLEVRLQGKHIQALIDGEVAFDVTDTAYTSGRVGLHSWGDAEFGYVKAAREANPQLAKPEIYQVKAGDRQAALKYSEVDGADAYAIQYQAVTGGSSAPVEIPAKAGSTLVTGLTNDVAYSFWLVAKRGGEEVRSEPVTAVPAGNQGVLYYVDAGDGTPSQPEAGEQLGALQTLEEQAYGPDPVTGVHWGYEADDGLTWAHTSPVEAYPSIRQYDGNENGKGLAYRFELPNGTYGVKVGFFDPWAAGDRRMNLTLNGQTVLTDYVIGTKQEEKTFDVEVSGGELIVKVVKAGASKPMLSYIAVEQR
;
A
#
# COMPACT_ATOMS: atom_id res chain seq x y z
N MET A 1 -11.26 -29.25 -61.50
CA MET A 1 -11.90 -29.80 -60.29
C MET A 1 -11.78 -28.78 -59.17
N LYS A 2 -12.93 -28.40 -58.62
CA LYS A 2 -13.25 -27.72 -57.35
C LYS A 2 -12.49 -26.44 -56.91
N THR A 3 -13.28 -25.38 -56.93
CA THR A 3 -13.17 -24.02 -56.38
C THR A 3 -12.96 -23.93 -54.87
N CYS A 4 -12.25 -22.88 -54.40
CA CYS A 4 -12.37 -22.34 -53.04
C CYS A 4 -12.54 -20.81 -53.08
N ARG A 5 -13.48 -20.31 -52.26
CA ARG A 5 -13.96 -18.93 -52.16
C ARG A 5 -13.39 -18.26 -50.90
N LYS A 6 -13.18 -16.94 -51.05
CA LYS A 6 -12.74 -15.90 -50.11
C LYS A 6 -13.51 -15.87 -48.78
N TRP A 7 -12.82 -15.53 -47.69
CA TRP A 7 -13.27 -14.57 -46.66
C TRP A 7 -12.08 -13.69 -46.23
N THR A 8 -12.33 -12.39 -46.21
CA THR A 8 -11.45 -11.25 -45.95
C THR A 8 -11.34 -10.97 -44.44
N SER A 9 -10.13 -10.74 -43.93
CA SER A 9 -9.88 -10.08 -42.64
C SER A 9 -9.12 -8.78 -42.90
N ALA A 10 -9.77 -7.65 -42.66
CA ALA A 10 -9.17 -6.32 -42.68
C ALA A 10 -8.83 -5.92 -41.23
N LEU A 11 -7.56 -5.73 -40.95
CA LEU A 11 -7.08 -5.05 -39.74
C LEU A 11 -7.45 -3.57 -39.84
N LEU A 12 -8.25 -3.08 -38.89
CA LEU A 12 -8.50 -1.67 -38.67
C LEU A 12 -7.56 -1.19 -37.55
N THR A 13 -6.52 -0.47 -37.92
CA THR A 13 -5.68 0.32 -37.00
C THR A 13 -6.50 1.50 -36.46
N CYS A 14 -6.87 1.48 -35.19
CA CYS A 14 -7.41 2.65 -34.49
C CYS A 14 -6.28 3.47 -33.88
N SER A 15 -6.02 4.63 -34.48
CA SER A 15 -5.15 5.68 -33.96
C SER A 15 -5.84 6.37 -32.79
N LEU A 16 -5.34 6.21 -31.56
CA LEU A 16 -5.66 7.10 -30.45
C LEU A 16 -4.82 8.38 -30.58
N SER A 17 -5.48 9.50 -30.87
CA SER A 17 -4.91 10.84 -30.78
C SER A 17 -5.54 11.57 -29.60
N VAL A 18 -4.78 11.69 -28.51
CA VAL A 18 -5.08 12.51 -27.32
C VAL A 18 -4.26 13.80 -27.40
N GLY A 19 -4.88 14.95 -27.13
CA GLY A 19 -4.16 16.20 -26.86
C GLY A 19 -4.89 17.50 -27.18
N LEU A 20 -5.59 18.03 -26.17
CA LEU A 20 -5.79 19.44 -25.81
C LEU A 20 -6.01 20.47 -26.94
N VAL A 21 -7.28 20.85 -27.13
CA VAL A 21 -7.69 22.05 -27.86
C VAL A 21 -8.29 23.04 -26.87
N GLY A 22 -7.69 24.22 -26.75
CA GLY A 22 -8.36 25.39 -26.20
C GLY A 22 -9.59 25.69 -27.07
N HIS A 23 -10.76 25.74 -26.43
CA HIS A 23 -12.09 25.82 -27.02
C HIS A 23 -12.23 26.80 -28.21
N ALA A 24 -11.98 26.31 -29.43
CA ALA A 24 -12.81 26.69 -30.56
C ALA A 24 -14.04 25.78 -30.49
N VAL A 25 -15.24 26.37 -30.44
CA VAL A 25 -16.52 25.66 -30.44
C VAL A 25 -16.54 24.70 -31.63
N ASN A 26 -16.23 23.42 -31.35
CA ASN A 26 -16.46 22.34 -32.29
C ASN A 26 -17.98 22.20 -32.40
N ALA A 27 -18.51 22.56 -33.57
CA ALA A 27 -19.92 22.41 -33.92
C ALA A 27 -20.43 20.95 -33.89
N ASN A 28 -19.60 19.97 -33.51
CA ASN A 28 -19.96 18.57 -33.37
C ASN A 28 -20.57 18.18 -32.00
N ALA A 29 -20.54 19.06 -30.98
CA ALA A 29 -21.32 18.82 -29.75
C ALA A 29 -22.80 19.21 -29.89
N ALA A 30 -23.16 20.02 -30.90
CA ALA A 30 -24.54 20.43 -31.17
C ALA A 30 -25.41 19.30 -31.79
N ALA A 31 -24.83 18.14 -32.11
CA ALA A 31 -25.55 17.02 -32.72
C ALA A 31 -26.36 16.18 -31.71
N ASN A 32 -26.09 16.27 -30.40
CA ASN A 32 -26.78 15.46 -29.37
C ASN A 32 -28.00 16.14 -28.71
N GLU A 33 -28.28 17.42 -28.99
CA GLU A 33 -29.49 18.13 -28.48
C GLU A 33 -30.81 17.65 -29.13
N LYS A 34 -30.80 16.59 -29.95
CA LYS A 34 -31.99 16.03 -30.61
C LYS A 34 -32.45 14.66 -30.09
N GLY A 35 -31.76 14.05 -29.12
CA GLY A 35 -32.19 12.79 -28.48
C GLY A 35 -33.34 12.97 -27.47
N PRO A 36 -34.05 11.91 -27.05
CA PRO A 36 -35.03 12.01 -25.97
C PRO A 36 -34.38 12.47 -24.65
N VAL A 37 -35.14 13.13 -23.78
CA VAL A 37 -34.71 13.48 -22.42
C VAL A 37 -34.70 12.20 -21.57
N ASP A 38 -33.58 11.90 -20.92
CA ASP A 38 -33.41 10.69 -20.09
C ASP A 38 -34.04 10.85 -18.70
N ALA A 39 -33.99 12.06 -18.12
CA ALA A 39 -34.58 12.34 -16.81
C ALA A 39 -35.22 13.74 -16.73
N PHE A 40 -36.44 13.79 -16.20
CA PHE A 40 -37.15 15.03 -15.86
C PHE A 40 -37.02 15.27 -14.37
N LEU A 41 -36.29 16.32 -14.00
CA LEU A 41 -35.94 16.63 -12.62
C LEU A 41 -36.77 17.80 -12.11
N THR A 42 -37.21 17.72 -10.86
CA THR A 42 -37.89 18.82 -10.18
C THR A 42 -37.20 19.11 -8.87
N LEU A 43 -36.62 20.31 -8.76
CA LEU A 43 -36.10 20.85 -7.52
C LEU A 43 -37.22 21.63 -6.82
N ASP A 44 -37.56 21.24 -5.60
CA ASP A 44 -38.59 21.90 -4.80
C ASP A 44 -37.99 22.49 -3.51
N ALA A 45 -37.80 23.80 -3.51
CA ALA A 45 -37.22 24.52 -2.39
C ALA A 45 -38.17 24.70 -1.18
N SER A 46 -39.43 24.28 -1.30
CA SER A 46 -40.39 24.30 -0.18
C SER A 46 -40.24 23.09 0.74
N VAL A 47 -39.64 22.00 0.25
CA VAL A 47 -39.32 20.80 1.03
C VAL A 47 -37.85 20.84 1.41
N LYS A 48 -37.58 20.99 2.71
CA LYS A 48 -36.24 21.09 3.29
C LYS A 48 -35.93 19.85 4.12
N TYR A 49 -34.68 19.44 4.11
CA TYR A 49 -34.12 18.38 4.96
C TYR A 49 -33.11 18.99 5.94
N GLN A 50 -31.96 18.34 6.14
CA GLN A 50 -30.92 18.83 7.03
C GLN A 50 -30.23 20.09 6.48
N LYS A 51 -29.72 20.89 7.41
CA LYS A 51 -28.71 21.92 7.13
C LYS A 51 -27.34 21.27 7.00
N ILE A 52 -26.57 21.73 6.02
CA ILE A 52 -25.18 21.33 5.85
C ILE A 52 -24.31 22.14 6.78
N ASP A 53 -23.56 21.45 7.63
CA ASP A 53 -22.63 22.02 8.59
C ASP A 53 -21.26 22.22 7.94
N ASN A 54 -20.65 21.19 7.31
CA ASN A 54 -19.35 21.33 6.62
C ASN A 54 -18.97 20.16 5.69
N PHE A 55 -17.95 20.39 4.85
CA PHE A 55 -17.19 19.38 4.13
C PHE A 55 -15.71 19.53 4.46
N GLY A 56 -15.05 18.46 4.90
CA GLY A 56 -13.69 18.55 5.44
C GLY A 56 -12.74 17.43 5.01
N ALA A 57 -11.51 17.53 5.51
CA ALA A 57 -10.49 16.49 5.45
C ALA A 57 -9.55 16.60 6.66
N SER A 58 -8.77 15.55 6.92
CA SER A 58 -7.84 15.43 8.03
C SER A 58 -6.39 15.72 7.63
N ASP A 59 -5.67 16.34 8.58
CA ASP A 59 -4.25 16.64 8.48
C ASP A 59 -3.34 15.48 8.93
N ALA A 60 -3.95 14.41 9.46
CA ALA A 60 -3.25 13.31 10.10
C ALA A 60 -2.08 12.81 9.25
N TRP A 61 -0.97 12.54 9.94
CA TRP A 61 0.24 11.92 9.39
C TRP A 61 1.00 12.84 8.44
N SER A 62 0.48 13.04 7.24
CA SER A 62 1.23 13.61 6.12
C SER A 62 1.50 15.11 6.24
N MET A 63 0.66 15.87 6.95
CA MET A 63 0.84 17.33 7.00
C MET A 63 2.01 17.77 7.87
N GLU A 64 2.42 16.93 8.81
CA GLU A 64 3.57 17.23 9.66
C GLU A 64 4.89 17.26 8.89
N PRO A 65 5.32 16.17 8.21
CA PRO A 65 6.54 16.20 7.43
C PRO A 65 6.46 17.20 6.25
N LEU A 66 5.30 17.35 5.61
CA LEU A 66 5.11 18.34 4.55
C LEU A 66 5.31 19.76 5.07
N GLY A 67 4.64 20.13 6.17
CA GLY A 67 4.72 21.48 6.72
C GLY A 67 6.13 21.85 7.20
N LYS A 68 6.89 20.86 7.72
CA LYS A 68 8.28 21.03 8.17
C LYS A 68 9.28 21.12 7.01
N HIS A 69 9.19 20.26 6.01
CA HIS A 69 10.28 20.05 5.05
C HIS A 69 9.99 20.56 3.64
N TRP A 70 8.73 20.88 3.29
CA TRP A 70 8.43 21.41 1.96
C TRP A 70 8.72 22.89 1.81
N THR A 71 8.98 23.30 0.57
CA THR A 71 9.12 24.72 0.22
C THR A 71 7.82 25.47 0.47
N GLU A 72 7.91 26.76 0.83
CA GLU A 72 6.72 27.60 1.02
C GLU A 72 5.83 27.63 -0.24
N GLU A 73 6.41 27.57 -1.43
CA GLU A 73 5.66 27.50 -2.70
C GLU A 73 4.78 26.25 -2.77
N ASN A 74 5.34 25.07 -2.53
CA ASN A 74 4.58 23.82 -2.59
C ASN A 74 3.59 23.66 -1.44
N LYS A 75 3.94 24.12 -0.23
CA LYS A 75 2.98 24.18 0.89
C LYS A 75 1.78 25.06 0.54
N ASN A 76 2.01 26.23 -0.07
CA ASN A 76 0.94 27.10 -0.53
C ASN A 76 0.12 26.51 -1.68
N ARG A 77 0.73 25.75 -2.60
CA ARG A 77 -0.01 25.04 -3.67
C ARG A 77 -0.95 23.97 -3.10
N VAL A 78 -0.50 23.17 -2.13
CA VAL A 78 -1.38 22.20 -1.44
C VAL A 78 -2.50 22.91 -0.69
N ALA A 79 -2.18 23.96 0.08
CA ALA A 79 -3.17 24.76 0.78
C ALA A 79 -4.19 25.42 -0.16
N ASP A 80 -3.75 25.90 -1.34
CA ASP A 80 -4.63 26.46 -2.36
C ASP A 80 -5.57 25.39 -2.94
N LEU A 81 -5.07 24.19 -3.25
CA LEU A 81 -5.88 23.08 -3.75
C LEU A 81 -6.96 22.64 -2.75
N LEU A 82 -6.62 22.57 -1.46
CA LEU A 82 -7.54 22.13 -0.41
C LEU A 82 -8.53 23.22 0.01
N PHE A 83 -8.06 24.44 0.27
CA PHE A 83 -8.86 25.45 0.99
C PHE A 83 -9.37 26.60 0.10
N SER A 84 -8.73 26.89 -1.03
CA SER A 84 -9.15 28.00 -1.88
C SER A 84 -10.42 27.65 -2.66
N ARG A 85 -11.45 28.52 -2.59
CA ARG A 85 -12.61 28.44 -3.50
C ARG A 85 -12.28 28.91 -4.92
N ASP A 86 -11.18 29.63 -5.12
CA ASP A 86 -10.76 30.06 -6.46
C ASP A 86 -9.94 28.95 -7.12
N LYS A 87 -8.82 28.58 -6.49
CA LYS A 87 -7.80 27.69 -7.04
C LYS A 87 -7.98 26.20 -6.72
N GLY A 88 -8.91 25.86 -5.83
CA GLY A 88 -9.07 24.52 -5.31
C GLY A 88 -10.51 24.13 -5.06
N ILE A 89 -10.67 23.15 -4.16
CA ILE A 89 -11.96 22.55 -3.80
C ILE A 89 -12.70 23.31 -2.71
N GLY A 90 -12.01 24.19 -1.98
CA GLY A 90 -12.63 25.06 -1.00
C GLY A 90 -13.27 24.29 0.16
N LEU A 91 -12.53 23.38 0.82
CA LEU A 91 -13.00 22.74 2.05
C LEU A 91 -13.56 23.77 3.04
N SER A 92 -14.64 23.41 3.75
CA SER A 92 -15.23 24.25 4.80
C SER A 92 -14.91 23.76 6.20
N ALA A 93 -14.33 22.57 6.34
CA ALA A 93 -13.75 22.09 7.60
C ALA A 93 -12.31 21.56 7.45
N TRP A 94 -11.53 21.67 8.52
CA TRP A 94 -10.19 21.08 8.64
C TRP A 94 -10.05 20.36 9.99
N ARG A 95 -9.70 19.07 9.96
CA ARG A 95 -9.48 18.25 11.16
C ARG A 95 -7.98 18.22 11.49
N PHE A 96 -7.63 18.69 12.69
CA PHE A 96 -6.27 18.75 13.25
C PHE A 96 -6.08 17.61 14.26
N ASN A 97 -5.18 16.67 13.96
CA ASN A 97 -4.84 15.56 14.84
C ASN A 97 -3.90 16.03 15.96
N ILE A 98 -4.38 16.08 17.20
CA ILE A 98 -3.56 16.28 18.40
C ILE A 98 -2.84 14.96 18.70
N GLY A 99 -1.51 14.96 18.66
CA GLY A 99 -0.73 13.73 18.79
C GLY A 99 -0.61 13.19 20.21
N ALA A 100 -0.55 11.87 20.34
CA ALA A 100 -0.41 11.19 21.63
C ALA A 100 1.05 11.05 22.10
N GLY A 101 2.02 11.29 21.22
CA GLY A 101 3.46 11.23 21.55
C GLY A 101 4.14 9.94 21.10
N SER A 102 3.55 9.23 20.12
CA SER A 102 4.15 8.03 19.55
C SER A 102 5.46 8.28 18.80
N THR A 103 5.70 9.51 18.33
CA THR A 103 6.99 9.90 17.73
C THR A 103 8.12 9.69 18.72
N GLU A 104 7.89 10.07 19.97
CA GLU A 104 8.85 10.05 21.07
C GLU A 104 9.00 8.66 21.70
N THR A 105 7.92 7.86 21.77
CA THR A 105 7.92 6.62 22.59
C THR A 105 7.80 5.32 21.78
N ASP A 106 7.16 5.34 20.61
CA ASP A 106 6.60 4.12 20.01
C ASP A 106 7.24 3.72 18.68
N GLY A 107 8.45 4.20 18.38
CA GLY A 107 9.13 3.91 17.11
C GLY A 107 9.37 2.41 16.82
N ALA A 108 9.36 1.56 17.85
CA ALA A 108 9.48 0.11 17.70
C ALA A 108 8.15 -0.62 17.44
N ILE A 109 7.00 0.04 17.64
CA ILE A 109 5.66 -0.58 17.52
C ILE A 109 4.85 0.08 16.40
N ILE A 110 4.94 1.41 16.26
CA ILE A 110 4.44 2.16 15.11
C ILE A 110 5.64 2.41 14.19
N THR A 111 5.97 1.40 13.40
CA THR A 111 7.21 1.37 12.61
C THR A 111 7.20 2.36 11.45
N ASN A 112 6.02 2.70 10.91
CA ASN A 112 5.90 3.75 9.90
C ASN A 112 6.01 5.15 10.57
N PRO A 113 7.09 5.92 10.32
CA PRO A 113 7.27 7.25 10.90
C PRO A 113 6.14 8.23 10.55
N TRP A 114 5.48 8.04 9.40
CA TRP A 114 4.38 8.93 9.00
C TRP A 114 3.14 8.75 9.87
N ARG A 115 2.94 7.56 10.46
CA ARG A 115 1.78 7.29 11.32
C ARG A 115 2.00 7.64 12.79
N ARG A 116 3.14 8.26 13.11
CA ARG A 116 3.47 8.75 14.46
C ARG A 116 3.15 10.24 14.58
N ALA A 117 2.84 10.68 15.79
CA ALA A 117 2.57 12.08 16.10
C ALA A 117 3.30 12.53 17.38
N GLU A 118 3.77 13.78 17.38
CA GLU A 118 4.36 14.42 18.57
C GLU A 118 3.28 14.79 19.59
N ALA A 119 3.60 14.79 20.88
CA ALA A 119 2.68 15.28 21.93
C ALA A 119 3.05 16.68 22.40
N PHE A 120 2.06 17.55 22.60
CA PHE A 120 2.28 18.85 23.24
C PHE A 120 2.73 18.74 24.70
N LYS A 121 2.45 17.62 25.37
CA LYS A 121 2.89 17.35 26.75
C LYS A 121 3.34 15.90 26.86
N SER A 122 4.64 15.69 27.07
CA SER A 122 5.29 14.37 27.00
C SER A 122 5.29 13.57 28.31
N SER A 123 5.00 14.21 29.45
CA SER A 123 4.91 13.52 30.75
C SER A 123 3.99 14.28 31.72
N GLU A 124 3.52 13.59 32.76
CA GLU A 124 2.61 14.15 33.77
C GLU A 124 3.18 15.42 34.44
N ALA A 125 4.46 15.36 34.84
CA ALA A 125 5.19 16.47 35.48
C ALA A 125 5.83 17.45 34.48
N GLY A 126 5.80 17.16 33.18
CA GLY A 126 6.38 17.99 32.14
C GLY A 126 5.54 19.25 31.84
N GLY A 127 6.19 20.29 31.34
CA GLY A 127 5.49 21.45 30.76
C GLY A 127 4.98 21.16 29.35
N TYR A 128 4.13 22.05 28.83
CA TYR A 128 3.73 22.04 27.42
C TYR A 128 4.86 22.55 26.52
N ASP A 129 5.07 21.86 25.39
CA ASP A 129 5.94 22.27 24.30
C ASP A 129 5.09 22.58 23.06
N TRP A 130 4.69 23.85 22.94
CA TRP A 130 3.86 24.35 21.85
C TRP A 130 4.59 24.44 20.50
N SER A 131 5.90 24.16 20.47
CA SER A 131 6.66 24.10 19.21
C SER A 131 6.47 22.78 18.45
N ARG A 132 5.84 21.78 19.09
CA ARG A 132 5.52 20.48 18.50
C ARG A 132 4.43 20.57 17.44
N GLN A 133 4.40 19.60 16.53
CA GLN A 133 3.44 19.56 15.42
C GLN A 133 3.47 20.83 14.53
N ALA A 134 4.66 21.43 14.37
CA ALA A 134 4.82 22.71 13.68
C ALA A 134 4.36 22.66 12.21
N GLY A 135 4.48 21.51 11.55
CA GLY A 135 4.04 21.33 10.17
C GLY A 135 2.51 21.35 10.06
N GLN A 136 1.82 20.60 10.92
CA GLN A 136 0.37 20.62 11.02
C GLN A 136 -0.16 22.01 11.40
N GLN A 137 0.49 22.70 12.35
CA GLN A 137 0.12 24.06 12.74
C GLN A 137 0.22 25.05 11.56
N TRP A 138 1.22 24.89 10.67
CA TRP A 138 1.32 25.69 9.45
C TRP A 138 0.07 25.52 8.56
N PHE A 139 -0.38 24.28 8.34
CA PHE A 139 -1.57 24.01 7.52
C PHE A 139 -2.86 24.44 8.20
N LEU A 140 -2.97 24.32 9.53
CA LEU A 140 -4.09 24.84 10.31
C LEU A 140 -4.25 26.36 10.12
N LYS A 141 -3.14 27.10 10.18
CA LYS A 141 -3.13 28.53 9.91
C LYS A 141 -3.49 28.83 8.45
N ALA A 142 -2.92 28.10 7.51
CA ALA A 142 -3.18 28.27 6.07
C ALA A 142 -4.66 28.02 5.71
N ALA A 143 -5.31 27.07 6.40
CA ALA A 143 -6.75 26.82 6.30
C ALA A 143 -7.56 28.04 6.74
N LYS A 144 -7.26 28.61 7.93
CA LYS A 144 -7.94 29.81 8.44
C LYS A 144 -7.75 31.01 7.52
N GLU A 145 -6.53 31.24 7.03
CA GLU A 145 -6.20 32.35 6.11
C GLU A 145 -6.96 32.27 4.77
N ARG A 146 -7.35 31.06 4.36
CA ARG A 146 -8.12 30.82 3.12
C ARG A 146 -9.63 30.72 3.34
N GLY A 147 -10.10 30.99 4.56
CA GLY A 147 -11.52 31.09 4.88
C GLY A 147 -12.21 29.75 5.15
N VAL A 148 -11.48 28.74 5.66
CA VAL A 148 -12.12 27.55 6.24
C VAL A 148 -12.98 27.98 7.43
N ASP A 149 -14.25 27.59 7.40
CA ASP A 149 -15.28 28.04 8.34
C ASP A 149 -15.24 27.28 9.67
N THR A 150 -14.86 26.00 9.64
CA THR A 150 -14.91 25.09 10.80
C THR A 150 -13.55 24.45 11.06
N LEU A 151 -12.97 24.66 12.24
CA LEU A 151 -11.78 23.97 12.70
C LEU A 151 -12.17 22.88 13.71
N ILE A 152 -11.67 21.66 13.51
CA ILE A 152 -11.98 20.51 14.34
C ILE A 152 -10.68 19.95 14.89
N ALA A 153 -10.54 19.90 16.21
CA ALA A 153 -9.46 19.13 16.84
C ALA A 153 -9.91 17.68 17.01
N PHE A 154 -9.01 16.72 16.90
CA PHE A 154 -9.30 15.33 17.28
C PHE A 154 -8.06 14.61 17.79
N VAL A 155 -8.25 13.46 18.43
CA VAL A 155 -7.18 12.57 18.90
C VAL A 155 -7.46 11.14 18.48
N ASN A 156 -6.40 10.41 18.14
CA ASN A 156 -6.49 8.95 17.97
C ASN A 156 -6.31 8.21 19.31
N SER A 157 -5.56 8.78 20.25
CA SER A 157 -5.23 8.16 21.53
C SER A 157 -4.98 9.23 22.61
N PRO A 158 -5.20 8.93 23.91
CA PRO A 158 -4.68 9.78 24.99
C PRO A 158 -3.15 9.89 24.91
N PRO A 159 -2.55 10.99 25.40
CA PRO A 159 -1.10 11.08 25.53
C PRO A 159 -0.51 9.84 26.21
N VAL A 160 0.61 9.34 25.70
CA VAL A 160 1.23 8.07 26.13
C VAL A 160 1.43 7.98 27.65
N TRP A 161 1.75 9.09 28.31
CA TRP A 161 1.93 9.11 29.77
C TRP A 161 0.62 8.91 30.55
N MET A 162 -0.55 9.05 29.92
CA MET A 162 -1.87 8.75 30.47
C MET A 162 -2.34 7.33 30.15
N THR A 163 -1.62 6.55 29.34
CA THR A 163 -2.06 5.22 28.93
C THR A 163 -1.59 4.12 29.89
N LYS A 164 -2.33 3.01 29.94
CA LYS A 164 -2.06 1.89 30.86
C LYS A 164 -0.78 1.13 30.52
N ASN A 165 -0.54 0.91 29.22
CA ASN A 165 0.61 0.17 28.74
C ASN A 165 1.83 1.05 28.40
N GLY A 166 1.72 2.38 28.54
CA GLY A 166 2.79 3.30 28.18
C GLY A 166 3.04 3.40 26.68
N HIS A 167 2.03 3.08 25.86
CA HIS A 167 2.04 3.21 24.40
C HIS A 167 0.76 3.89 23.90
N ALA A 168 0.83 4.50 22.72
CA ALA A 168 -0.28 5.21 22.06
C ALA A 168 -1.27 4.26 21.38
N GLN A 169 -1.08 2.95 21.47
CA GLN A 169 -2.00 1.92 21.01
C GLN A 169 -2.16 0.82 22.08
N PRO A 170 -3.34 0.19 22.19
CA PRO A 170 -3.57 -0.86 23.18
C PRO A 170 -2.86 -2.16 22.83
N ASP A 171 -2.82 -3.05 23.81
CA ASP A 171 -2.52 -4.47 23.64
C ASP A 171 -3.55 -5.32 24.43
N ALA A 172 -3.36 -6.64 24.45
CA ALA A 172 -4.27 -7.57 25.11
C ALA A 172 -4.44 -7.30 26.63
N THR A 173 -3.54 -6.55 27.26
CA THR A 173 -3.55 -6.31 28.72
C THR A 173 -4.42 -5.13 29.16
N VAL A 174 -4.79 -4.22 28.25
CA VAL A 174 -5.36 -2.92 28.66
C VAL A 174 -6.84 -2.97 29.07
N GLY A 175 -7.55 -4.06 28.72
CA GLY A 175 -8.98 -4.21 29.00
C GLY A 175 -9.85 -3.32 28.10
N SER A 176 -10.80 -2.58 28.69
CA SER A 176 -11.84 -1.85 27.93
C SER A 176 -11.36 -0.56 27.24
N THR A 177 -10.32 0.06 27.80
CA THR A 177 -9.69 1.26 27.27
C THR A 177 -8.23 1.31 27.69
N ASN A 178 -7.37 1.91 26.87
CA ASN A 178 -5.97 2.16 27.22
C ASN A 178 -5.79 3.40 28.10
N LEU A 179 -6.83 4.20 28.37
CA LEU A 179 -6.73 5.29 29.34
C LEU A 179 -6.62 4.72 30.76
N LYS A 180 -5.71 5.25 31.60
CA LYS A 180 -5.58 4.88 33.01
C LYS A 180 -6.90 5.11 33.77
N GLU A 181 -7.18 4.25 34.74
CA GLU A 181 -8.37 4.40 35.58
C GLU A 181 -8.30 5.71 36.38
N GLY A 182 -9.35 6.53 36.29
CA GLY A 182 -9.44 7.83 36.96
C GLY A 182 -8.78 8.98 36.21
N TYR A 183 -8.16 8.75 35.04
CA TYR A 183 -7.47 9.80 34.26
C TYR A 183 -8.40 10.60 33.32
N GLU A 184 -9.72 10.45 33.46
CA GLU A 184 -10.67 11.19 32.63
C GLU A 184 -10.58 12.71 32.85
N ASP A 185 -10.31 13.17 34.08
CA ASP A 185 -10.13 14.60 34.42
C ASP A 185 -8.84 15.16 33.79
N GLU A 186 -7.74 14.43 33.90
CA GLU A 186 -6.44 14.80 33.34
C GLU A 186 -6.49 14.83 31.80
N PHE A 187 -7.17 13.87 31.18
CA PHE A 187 -7.32 13.83 29.74
C PHE A 187 -8.19 14.98 29.22
N ALA A 188 -9.33 15.23 29.86
CA ALA A 188 -10.19 16.38 29.56
C ALA A 188 -9.46 17.71 29.77
N ALA A 189 -8.64 17.83 30.81
CA ALA A 189 -7.82 19.00 31.07
C ALA A 189 -6.77 19.20 29.97
N PHE A 190 -6.08 18.13 29.56
CA PHE A 190 -5.10 18.20 28.48
C PHE A 190 -5.72 18.71 27.18
N LEU A 191 -6.86 18.17 26.77
CA LEU A 191 -7.57 18.61 25.56
C LEU A 191 -8.01 20.07 25.70
N SER A 192 -8.57 20.45 26.85
CA SER A 192 -9.01 21.83 27.12
C SER A 192 -7.85 22.84 27.07
N ASP A 193 -6.69 22.49 27.62
CA ASP A 193 -5.47 23.32 27.61
C ASP A 193 -4.97 23.54 26.16
N VAL A 194 -5.02 22.50 25.32
CA VAL A 194 -4.65 22.62 23.89
C VAL A 194 -5.62 23.54 23.15
N LEU A 195 -6.93 23.39 23.35
CA LEU A 195 -7.93 24.25 22.71
C LEU A 195 -7.76 25.72 23.13
N GLU A 196 -7.57 25.98 24.42
CA GLU A 196 -7.35 27.32 24.97
C GLU A 196 -6.07 27.96 24.41
N HIS A 197 -5.00 27.18 24.25
CA HIS A 197 -3.77 27.67 23.63
C HIS A 197 -4.01 28.15 22.20
N PHE A 198 -4.66 27.35 21.35
CA PHE A 198 -4.92 27.73 19.97
C PHE A 198 -5.92 28.89 19.85
N GLU A 199 -6.93 28.96 20.73
CA GLU A 199 -7.84 30.10 20.81
C GLU A 199 -7.10 31.40 21.12
N GLN A 200 -6.19 31.40 22.10
CA GLN A 200 -5.36 32.57 22.45
C GLN A 200 -4.46 33.04 21.29
N ASN A 201 -4.16 32.16 20.33
CA ASN A 201 -3.38 32.45 19.14
C ASN A 201 -4.25 32.73 17.88
N GLY A 202 -5.55 32.91 18.05
CA GLY A 202 -6.48 33.25 16.96
C GLY A 202 -6.92 32.08 16.09
N LEU A 203 -6.72 30.84 16.56
CA LEU A 203 -7.07 29.58 15.90
C LEU A 203 -8.08 28.79 16.75
N ALA A 204 -9.11 29.45 17.26
CA ALA A 204 -10.16 28.79 18.03
C ALA A 204 -10.79 27.64 17.23
N PHE A 205 -10.90 26.47 17.86
CA PHE A 205 -11.57 25.30 17.31
C PHE A 205 -13.07 25.35 17.58
N ASP A 206 -13.87 25.01 16.58
CA ASP A 206 -15.32 24.91 16.70
C ASP A 206 -15.75 23.57 17.30
N TYR A 207 -14.94 22.52 17.13
CA TYR A 207 -15.21 21.19 17.67
C TYR A 207 -13.96 20.46 18.15
N ILE A 208 -14.15 19.55 19.11
CA ILE A 208 -13.17 18.56 19.57
C ILE A 208 -13.76 17.15 19.50
N SER A 209 -13.04 16.21 18.90
CA SER A 209 -13.34 14.77 18.97
C SER A 209 -12.33 14.06 19.88
N PRO A 210 -12.73 13.70 21.13
CA PRO A 210 -11.81 13.11 22.11
C PRO A 210 -11.56 11.61 21.91
N ILE A 211 -12.26 10.98 20.98
CA ILE A 211 -12.35 9.52 20.82
C ILE A 211 -12.40 9.24 19.32
N ASN A 212 -11.58 8.29 18.84
CA ASN A 212 -11.60 7.84 17.45
C ASN A 212 -11.79 6.31 17.38
N GLU A 213 -12.76 5.86 16.60
CA GLU A 213 -13.10 4.45 16.34
C GLU A 213 -13.07 3.55 17.59
N PRO A 214 -13.86 3.86 18.62
CA PRO A 214 -13.76 3.20 19.92
C PRO A 214 -14.08 1.70 19.88
N THR A 215 -14.79 1.24 18.83
CA THR A 215 -15.11 -0.15 18.53
C THR A 215 -13.97 -0.94 17.91
N TRP A 216 -13.03 -0.30 17.22
CA TRP A 216 -12.00 -1.04 16.48
C TRP A 216 -11.04 -1.72 17.46
N ASP A 217 -10.55 -2.91 17.10
CA ASP A 217 -9.51 -3.53 17.90
C ASP A 217 -8.14 -2.97 17.51
N TRP A 218 -7.75 -1.93 18.22
CA TRP A 218 -6.49 -1.20 18.00
C TRP A 218 -5.23 -1.96 18.47
N ASN A 219 -5.35 -3.24 18.88
CA ASN A 219 -4.22 -4.04 19.35
C ASN A 219 -3.12 -4.16 18.26
N ARG A 220 -1.97 -3.51 18.48
CA ARG A 220 -0.82 -3.52 17.54
C ARG A 220 -1.17 -3.10 16.11
N ALA A 221 -2.11 -2.16 15.94
CA ALA A 221 -2.63 -1.72 14.65
C ALA A 221 -1.64 -0.90 13.79
N GLY A 222 -0.46 -0.56 14.31
CA GLY A 222 0.58 0.15 13.53
C GLY A 222 0.28 1.63 13.31
N GLN A 223 -0.55 2.22 14.16
CA GLN A 223 -0.85 3.65 14.29
C GLN A 223 -1.30 3.96 15.73
N GLU A 224 -1.39 5.24 16.08
CA GLU A 224 -2.06 5.64 17.33
C GLU A 224 -3.53 5.22 17.31
N GLY A 225 -4.06 4.79 18.45
CA GLY A 225 -5.46 4.36 18.57
C GLY A 225 -5.82 4.01 20.01
N ASN A 226 -7.09 4.15 20.37
CA ASN A 226 -7.58 3.68 21.65
C ASN A 226 -9.02 3.18 21.55
N ARG A 227 -9.27 1.98 22.07
CA ARG A 227 -10.64 1.47 22.22
C ARG A 227 -11.30 2.08 23.46
N TYR A 228 -12.62 2.24 23.41
CA TYR A 228 -13.41 2.68 24.57
C TYR A 228 -14.74 1.95 24.57
N ASN A 229 -15.05 1.24 25.65
CA ASN A 229 -16.40 0.71 25.79
C ASN A 229 -17.39 1.88 26.03
N ASN A 230 -18.68 1.61 25.89
CA ASN A 230 -19.71 2.63 26.04
C ASN A 230 -19.63 3.39 27.38
N ASP A 231 -19.24 2.75 28.48
CA ASP A 231 -19.15 3.44 29.78
C ASP A 231 -17.88 4.30 29.89
N ASP A 232 -16.78 3.87 29.27
CA ASP A 232 -15.56 4.69 29.13
C ASP A 232 -15.85 5.95 28.29
N ILE A 233 -16.55 5.80 27.15
CA ILE A 233 -16.96 6.93 26.29
C ILE A 233 -17.76 7.96 27.09
N LYS A 234 -18.74 7.51 27.90
CA LYS A 234 -19.60 8.40 28.69
C LYS A 234 -18.78 9.21 29.69
N ARG A 235 -17.84 8.58 30.39
CA ARG A 235 -16.99 9.27 31.38
C ARG A 235 -16.14 10.36 30.72
N VAL A 236 -15.47 10.04 29.62
CA VAL A 236 -14.63 11.00 28.88
C VAL A 236 -15.46 12.18 28.34
N ILE A 237 -16.61 11.91 27.72
CA ILE A 237 -17.47 12.97 27.14
C ILE A 237 -18.02 13.89 28.22
N LEU A 238 -18.55 13.35 29.31
CA LEU A 238 -19.15 14.17 30.38
C LEU A 238 -18.08 15.00 31.10
N GLU A 239 -16.89 14.44 31.31
CA GLU A 239 -15.80 15.16 31.96
C GLU A 239 -15.23 16.26 31.06
N LEU A 240 -15.03 15.99 29.77
CA LEU A 240 -14.66 17.03 28.80
C LEU A 240 -15.70 18.15 28.75
N HIS A 241 -16.99 17.81 28.63
CA HIS A 241 -18.08 18.79 28.60
C HIS A 241 -18.10 19.68 29.85
N ARG A 242 -17.88 19.09 31.02
CA ARG A 242 -17.79 19.81 32.30
C ARG A 242 -16.65 20.83 32.27
N GLN A 243 -15.46 20.45 31.81
CA GLN A 243 -14.30 21.34 31.78
C GLN A 243 -14.42 22.44 30.72
N LEU A 244 -14.92 22.13 29.53
CA LEU A 244 -15.18 23.14 28.49
C LEU A 244 -16.13 24.22 29.02
N LYS A 245 -17.24 23.82 29.67
CA LYS A 245 -18.18 24.75 30.31
C LYS A 245 -17.55 25.55 31.45
N GLN A 246 -16.73 24.92 32.29
CA GLN A 246 -16.08 25.59 33.42
C GLN A 246 -15.08 26.66 32.95
N ARG A 247 -14.40 26.40 31.83
CA ARG A 247 -13.37 27.29 31.26
C ARG A 247 -13.96 28.31 30.28
N GLY A 248 -15.22 28.14 29.85
CA GLY A 248 -15.87 29.02 28.89
C GLY A 248 -15.43 28.80 27.44
N ILE A 249 -14.90 27.61 27.13
CA ILE A 249 -14.51 27.23 25.76
C ILE A 249 -15.78 26.85 24.99
N GLU A 250 -16.02 27.47 23.84
CA GLU A 250 -17.26 27.29 23.05
C GLU A 250 -17.26 26.05 22.14
N ALA A 251 -16.13 25.36 22.01
CA ALA A 251 -15.98 24.18 21.15
C ALA A 251 -17.00 23.09 21.52
N GLY A 252 -17.72 22.57 20.52
CA GLY A 252 -18.63 21.44 20.69
C GLY A 252 -17.91 20.08 20.67
N ILE A 253 -18.52 19.04 21.23
CA ILE A 253 -17.96 17.68 21.16
C ILE A 253 -18.45 16.98 19.89
N SER A 254 -17.54 16.34 19.15
CA SER A 254 -17.87 15.36 18.09
C SER A 254 -17.62 13.97 18.65
N ALA A 255 -18.64 13.11 18.63
CA ALA A 255 -18.57 11.79 19.24
C ALA A 255 -19.64 10.86 18.65
N PRO A 256 -19.45 9.53 18.73
CA PRO A 256 -18.26 8.86 19.26
C PRO A 256 -17.13 8.69 18.22
N ASP A 257 -17.29 9.20 17.00
CA ASP A 257 -16.45 8.85 15.83
C ASP A 257 -16.37 7.32 15.69
N GLY A 258 -17.54 6.67 15.67
CA GLY A 258 -17.66 5.22 15.55
C GLY A 258 -17.09 4.70 14.23
N VAL A 259 -16.43 3.54 14.25
CA VAL A 259 -15.74 2.97 13.06
C VAL A 259 -16.68 2.69 11.88
N GLU A 260 -17.94 2.35 12.15
CA GLU A 260 -18.92 2.00 11.14
C GLU A 260 -20.35 2.23 11.64
N ILE A 261 -21.27 2.47 10.70
CA ILE A 261 -22.69 2.74 10.99
C ILE A 261 -23.34 1.63 11.82
N THR A 262 -22.97 0.36 11.58
CA THR A 262 -23.61 -0.78 12.25
C THR A 262 -23.39 -0.80 13.76
N ALA A 263 -22.28 -0.24 14.26
CA ALA A 263 -22.02 -0.11 15.69
C ALA A 263 -22.86 1.01 16.35
N LEU A 264 -23.34 1.98 15.55
CA LEU A 264 -24.14 3.09 16.07
C LEU A 264 -25.55 2.63 16.43
N LEU A 265 -26.12 1.74 15.62
CA LEU A 265 -27.51 1.34 15.66
C LEU A 265 -27.87 0.68 17.01
N ASP A 266 -29.08 0.95 17.47
CA ASP A 266 -29.71 0.17 18.53
C ASP A 266 -29.88 -1.28 18.04
N ASP A 267 -29.87 -2.23 18.98
CA ASP A 267 -29.92 -3.67 18.66
C ASP A 267 -31.17 -4.01 17.79
N GLU A 268 -32.30 -3.32 17.95
CA GLU A 268 -33.51 -3.54 17.13
C GLU A 268 -33.37 -3.12 15.65
N PHE A 269 -32.64 -2.03 15.38
CA PHE A 269 -32.38 -1.56 14.01
C PHE A 269 -31.29 -2.40 13.36
N TYR A 270 -30.26 -2.75 14.13
CA TYR A 270 -29.25 -3.71 13.69
C TYR A 270 -29.89 -5.07 13.33
N GLN A 271 -30.85 -5.55 14.12
CA GLN A 271 -31.55 -6.80 13.83
C GLN A 271 -32.33 -6.74 12.51
N ARG A 272 -32.97 -5.59 12.20
CA ARG A 272 -33.64 -5.38 10.92
C ARG A 272 -32.67 -5.36 9.74
N PHE A 273 -31.45 -4.89 9.94
CA PHE A 273 -30.41 -4.85 8.93
C PHE A 273 -29.74 -6.21 8.71
N ALA A 274 -29.16 -6.79 9.76
CA ALA A 274 -28.27 -7.94 9.68
C ALA A 274 -28.95 -9.29 10.01
N ASN A 275 -30.23 -9.28 10.39
CA ASN A 275 -30.95 -10.46 10.89
C ASN A 275 -30.21 -11.20 12.02
N LYS A 276 -29.58 -10.42 12.90
CA LYS A 276 -28.83 -10.89 14.08
C LYS A 276 -29.28 -10.08 15.29
N GLU A 277 -29.31 -10.70 16.47
CA GLU A 277 -29.83 -10.07 17.69
C GLU A 277 -29.11 -8.75 18.05
N ARG A 278 -27.81 -8.67 17.80
CA ARG A 278 -26.96 -7.51 18.17
C ARG A 278 -25.66 -7.49 17.37
N TYR A 279 -25.05 -6.31 17.27
CA TYR A 279 -23.72 -6.15 16.67
C TYR A 279 -22.64 -6.76 17.58
N THR A 280 -21.70 -7.51 17.01
CA THR A 280 -20.62 -8.19 17.75
C THR A 280 -19.24 -7.96 17.15
N GLY A 281 -19.10 -7.01 16.23
CA GLY A 281 -17.83 -6.69 15.56
C GLY A 281 -16.86 -5.94 16.49
N GLY A 282 -15.59 -5.90 16.06
CA GLY A 282 -14.52 -5.19 16.76
C GLY A 282 -14.31 -5.65 18.21
N ALA A 283 -14.07 -4.69 19.09
CA ALA A 283 -13.79 -4.87 20.50
C ALA A 283 -14.96 -5.49 21.31
N ASN A 284 -16.17 -5.62 20.74
CA ASN A 284 -17.24 -6.42 21.38
C ASN A 284 -16.82 -7.88 21.60
N SER A 285 -15.97 -8.42 20.71
CA SER A 285 -15.47 -9.80 20.80
C SER A 285 -14.55 -10.03 22.01
N LEU A 286 -13.97 -8.98 22.59
CA LEU A 286 -13.07 -9.06 23.73
C LEU A 286 -13.79 -9.36 25.06
N GLY A 287 -15.12 -9.22 25.11
CA GLY A 287 -15.87 -9.35 26.36
C GLY A 287 -15.56 -8.28 27.41
N ALA A 288 -14.88 -7.19 27.02
CA ALA A 288 -14.42 -6.11 27.91
C ALA A 288 -15.43 -4.96 28.08
N GLY A 289 -16.69 -5.17 27.71
CA GLY A 289 -17.76 -4.17 27.80
C GLY A 289 -18.63 -4.11 26.55
N LYS A 290 -19.56 -3.16 26.53
CA LYS A 290 -20.42 -2.87 25.37
C LYS A 290 -19.68 -1.91 24.42
N TYR A 291 -19.65 -2.20 23.12
CA TYR A 291 -19.09 -1.31 22.08
C TYR A 291 -20.09 -1.20 20.92
N ARG A 292 -21.33 -0.84 21.22
CA ARG A 292 -22.45 -0.78 20.28
C ARG A 292 -23.61 0.03 20.85
N GLU A 293 -24.65 0.27 20.05
CA GLU A 293 -25.82 1.08 20.44
C GLU A 293 -25.43 2.51 20.84
N TYR A 294 -24.50 3.14 20.13
CA TYR A 294 -24.04 4.48 20.49
C TYR A 294 -25.13 5.54 20.36
N ILE A 295 -26.06 5.42 19.42
CA ILE A 295 -27.20 6.35 19.29
C ILE A 295 -28.03 6.32 20.59
N LYS A 296 -28.42 5.12 21.02
CA LYS A 296 -29.17 4.93 22.27
C LYS A 296 -28.45 5.44 23.49
N ASP A 297 -27.17 5.15 23.65
CA ASP A 297 -26.45 5.52 24.86
C ASP A 297 -26.14 7.02 24.92
N LEU A 298 -25.82 7.67 23.79
CA LEU A 298 -25.46 9.08 23.76
C LEU A 298 -26.66 10.00 23.63
N LEU A 299 -27.68 9.64 22.83
CA LEU A 299 -28.87 10.47 22.64
C LEU A 299 -30.03 10.09 23.58
N GLY A 300 -30.01 8.89 24.16
CA GLY A 300 -31.02 8.46 25.14
C GLY A 300 -30.82 9.01 26.54
N ASP A 301 -29.60 9.46 26.88
CA ASP A 301 -29.27 10.13 28.13
C ASP A 301 -29.26 11.66 27.94
N PRO A 302 -30.05 12.44 28.70
CA PRO A 302 -30.13 13.89 28.52
C PRO A 302 -28.81 14.64 28.70
N GLN A 303 -27.93 14.21 29.61
CA GLN A 303 -26.65 14.89 29.88
C GLN A 303 -25.67 14.64 28.73
N LEU A 304 -25.59 13.39 28.26
CA LEU A 304 -24.75 13.04 27.11
C LEU A 304 -25.28 13.68 25.83
N LYS A 305 -26.60 13.68 25.64
CA LYS A 305 -27.25 14.34 24.50
C LYS A 305 -26.92 15.83 24.45
N GLU A 306 -26.92 16.51 25.59
CA GLU A 306 -26.47 17.89 25.68
C GLU A 306 -24.97 18.03 25.39
N ALA A 307 -24.14 17.15 25.96
CA ALA A 307 -22.68 17.19 25.78
C ALA A 307 -22.24 17.03 24.31
N VAL A 308 -22.87 16.13 23.56
CA VAL A 308 -22.57 15.91 22.14
C VAL A 308 -23.38 16.82 21.20
N GLY A 309 -24.23 17.70 21.75
CA GLY A 309 -25.02 18.66 20.97
C GLY A 309 -26.12 18.03 20.12
N ASN A 310 -26.78 16.97 20.60
CA ASN A 310 -27.80 16.21 19.89
C ASN A 310 -27.32 15.71 18.51
N LYS A 311 -26.08 15.23 18.45
CA LYS A 311 -25.38 14.83 17.23
C LYS A 311 -24.63 13.52 17.44
N ILE A 312 -24.61 12.68 16.42
CA ILE A 312 -23.78 11.48 16.35
C ILE A 312 -22.81 11.61 15.18
N ALA A 313 -21.53 11.36 15.44
CA ALA A 313 -20.48 11.32 14.44
C ALA A 313 -19.98 9.88 14.25
N SER A 314 -19.79 9.47 13.00
CA SER A 314 -19.20 8.17 12.68
C SER A 314 -18.58 8.13 11.31
N HIS A 315 -17.90 7.02 11.04
CA HIS A 315 -17.22 6.78 9.79
C HIS A 315 -18.11 5.94 8.87
N SER A 316 -17.97 6.14 7.57
CA SER A 316 -18.74 5.40 6.56
C SER A 316 -18.03 4.11 6.10
N TYR A 317 -17.03 3.63 6.83
CA TYR A 317 -16.29 2.42 6.45
C TYR A 317 -17.20 1.19 6.34
N TRP A 318 -16.89 0.35 5.35
CA TRP A 318 -17.63 -0.88 5.03
C TRP A 318 -19.11 -0.66 4.70
N SER A 319 -19.54 0.58 4.39
CA SER A 319 -20.93 0.92 4.11
C SER A 319 -21.20 1.32 2.66
N ASP A 320 -20.20 1.15 1.80
CA ASP A 320 -20.06 1.75 0.47
C ASP A 320 -20.36 0.77 -0.69
N TYR A 321 -20.87 -0.42 -0.38
CA TYR A 321 -21.26 -1.44 -1.36
C TYR A 321 -22.62 -2.07 -1.02
N SER A 322 -23.30 -2.63 -2.02
CA SER A 322 -24.55 -3.38 -1.81
C SER A 322 -24.40 -4.80 -2.34
N ARG A 323 -24.72 -5.80 -1.52
CA ARG A 323 -24.79 -7.21 -1.91
C ARG A 323 -26.23 -7.70 -1.78
N THR A 324 -26.60 -8.76 -2.50
CA THR A 324 -27.92 -9.38 -2.35
C THR A 324 -28.14 -9.81 -0.90
N GLY A 325 -29.12 -9.18 -0.23
CA GLY A 325 -29.43 -9.44 1.18
C GLY A 325 -28.64 -8.61 2.21
N ASP A 326 -27.74 -7.71 1.77
CA ASP A 326 -26.92 -6.84 2.61
C ASP A 326 -26.71 -5.49 1.89
N ASP A 327 -27.76 -4.66 1.84
CA ASP A 327 -27.72 -3.34 1.22
C ASP A 327 -27.20 -2.29 2.20
N ARG A 328 -25.89 -2.00 2.11
CA ARG A 328 -25.24 -1.05 3.00
C ARG A 328 -25.30 0.39 2.49
N LEU A 329 -25.47 0.61 1.19
CA LEU A 329 -25.63 1.96 0.66
C LEU A 329 -27.01 2.53 0.96
N GLY A 330 -28.09 1.81 0.65
CA GLY A 330 -29.46 2.28 0.86
C GLY A 330 -29.98 2.00 2.26
N LEU A 331 -30.40 0.75 2.50
CA LEU A 331 -31.12 0.32 3.70
C LEU A 331 -30.41 0.66 5.01
N LEU A 332 -29.09 0.45 5.11
CA LEU A 332 -28.34 0.76 6.34
C LEU A 332 -28.44 2.25 6.72
N ARG A 333 -28.45 3.15 5.74
CA ARG A 333 -28.56 4.60 5.94
C ARG A 333 -29.98 5.04 6.28
N ASP A 334 -30.98 4.38 5.72
CA ASP A 334 -32.38 4.59 6.11
C ASP A 334 -32.59 4.21 7.58
N LEU A 335 -32.06 3.04 7.98
CA LEU A 335 -32.16 2.58 9.35
C LEU A 335 -31.41 3.49 10.32
N LEU A 336 -30.25 4.03 9.92
CA LEU A 336 -29.54 5.06 10.69
C LEU A 336 -30.42 6.31 10.89
N ALA A 337 -31.02 6.84 9.82
CA ALA A 337 -31.89 8.02 9.91
C ALA A 337 -33.11 7.75 10.82
N GLU A 338 -33.79 6.61 10.63
CA GLU A 338 -34.94 6.21 11.45
C GLU A 338 -34.56 6.02 12.93
N ASN A 339 -33.38 5.44 13.20
CA ASN A 339 -32.88 5.27 14.56
C ASN A 339 -32.56 6.62 15.22
N LEU A 340 -32.04 7.61 14.49
CA LEU A 340 -31.80 8.96 15.03
C LEU A 340 -33.11 9.68 15.35
N GLU A 341 -34.11 9.58 14.47
CA GLU A 341 -35.43 10.20 14.66
C GLU A 341 -36.12 9.72 15.94
N LYS A 342 -35.92 8.46 16.34
CA LYS A 342 -36.39 7.90 17.62
C LYS A 342 -35.94 8.71 18.84
N TYR A 343 -34.75 9.33 18.77
CA TYR A 343 -34.18 10.11 19.87
C TYR A 343 -34.36 11.63 19.72
N GLY A 344 -34.74 12.09 18.53
CA GLY A 344 -35.14 13.47 18.27
C GLY A 344 -35.19 13.75 16.77
N ALA A 345 -36.24 14.42 16.31
CA ALA A 345 -36.40 14.80 14.90
C ALA A 345 -35.34 15.82 14.43
N ASP A 346 -34.66 16.48 15.37
CA ASP A 346 -33.56 17.42 15.13
C ASP A 346 -32.18 16.80 15.40
N ALA A 347 -32.09 15.50 15.72
CA ALA A 347 -30.83 14.81 15.91
C ALA A 347 -30.02 14.81 14.60
N LYS A 348 -28.73 15.14 14.70
CA LYS A 348 -27.85 15.28 13.54
C LYS A 348 -26.91 14.09 13.37
N TYR A 349 -26.64 13.74 12.11
CA TYR A 349 -25.59 12.79 11.75
C TYR A 349 -24.42 13.51 11.07
N TRP A 350 -23.19 13.21 11.48
CA TRP A 350 -21.97 13.62 10.80
C TRP A 350 -21.23 12.38 10.30
N MET A 351 -20.93 12.34 9.00
CA MET A 351 -19.92 11.45 8.48
C MET A 351 -18.57 12.15 8.71
N SER A 352 -17.86 11.74 9.76
CA SER A 352 -16.64 12.41 10.23
C SER A 352 -15.36 11.85 9.62
N GLU A 353 -15.38 10.66 9.01
CA GLU A 353 -14.19 10.07 8.38
C GLU A 353 -14.54 9.04 7.31
N TYR A 354 -13.84 9.15 6.19
CA TYR A 354 -13.88 8.14 5.15
C TYR A 354 -12.66 8.20 4.25
N CYS A 355 -12.21 7.03 3.84
CA CYS A 355 -11.44 6.77 2.63
C CYS A 355 -11.85 5.39 2.09
N ILE A 356 -11.37 5.02 0.90
CA ILE A 356 -11.67 3.70 0.34
C ILE A 356 -10.80 2.67 1.05
N LEU A 357 -11.41 1.81 1.87
CA LEU A 357 -10.74 0.69 2.55
C LEU A 357 -11.10 -0.66 1.91
N GLY A 358 -10.54 -1.74 2.47
CA GLY A 358 -10.85 -3.11 2.08
C GLY A 358 -10.24 -3.52 0.76
N ASP A 359 -10.88 -4.47 0.10
CA ASP A 359 -10.40 -5.04 -1.18
C ASP A 359 -10.26 -3.99 -2.29
N TYR A 360 -10.99 -2.87 -2.20
CA TYR A 360 -10.91 -1.78 -3.18
C TYR A 360 -9.89 -0.68 -2.82
N GLY A 361 -9.35 -0.70 -1.60
CA GLY A 361 -8.39 0.27 -1.11
C GLY A 361 -6.99 0.21 -1.74
N PRO A 362 -6.33 -0.97 -1.87
CA PRO A 362 -4.98 -1.09 -2.42
C PRO A 362 -4.80 -0.46 -3.80
N GLY A 363 -3.65 0.19 -4.02
CA GLY A 363 -3.25 0.83 -5.26
C GLY A 363 -3.66 2.30 -5.36
N ARG A 364 -2.70 3.17 -5.68
CA ARG A 364 -2.85 4.60 -5.90
C ARG A 364 -3.50 4.87 -7.26
N ASP A 365 -4.84 4.87 -7.27
CA ASP A 365 -5.64 5.23 -8.45
C ASP A 365 -6.07 6.70 -8.36
N LEU A 366 -5.51 7.53 -9.24
CA LEU A 366 -5.84 8.95 -9.35
C LEU A 366 -7.06 9.22 -10.24
N GLY A 367 -7.61 8.18 -10.87
CA GLY A 367 -8.62 8.24 -11.94
C GLY A 367 -10.07 8.40 -11.45
N ILE A 368 -10.98 8.43 -12.42
CA ILE A 368 -12.40 8.76 -12.22
C ILE A 368 -13.20 7.65 -11.52
N ASP A 369 -12.76 6.39 -11.60
CA ASP A 369 -13.49 5.25 -11.06
C ASP A 369 -13.62 5.29 -9.53
N PRO A 370 -12.54 5.42 -8.74
CA PRO A 370 -12.67 5.59 -7.30
C PRO A 370 -13.35 6.91 -6.93
N ALA A 371 -13.24 7.94 -7.76
CA ALA A 371 -13.92 9.21 -7.54
C ALA A 371 -15.45 9.08 -7.68
N LEU A 372 -15.96 8.29 -8.62
CA LEU A 372 -17.40 8.02 -8.74
C LEU A 372 -17.92 7.09 -7.65
N HIS A 373 -17.08 6.16 -7.19
CA HIS A 373 -17.37 5.38 -5.98
C HIS A 373 -17.61 6.28 -4.77
N VAL A 374 -16.68 7.21 -4.49
CA VAL A 374 -16.80 8.19 -3.40
C VAL A 374 -17.99 9.13 -3.61
N ALA A 375 -18.25 9.60 -4.84
CA ALA A 375 -19.40 10.46 -5.14
C ALA A 375 -20.73 9.78 -4.78
N ARG A 376 -20.84 8.47 -4.99
CA ARG A 376 -22.00 7.68 -4.60
C ARG A 376 -22.14 7.63 -3.09
N THR A 377 -21.06 7.33 -2.36
CA THR A 377 -21.08 7.31 -0.90
C THR A 377 -21.51 8.66 -0.32
N ILE A 378 -20.92 9.78 -0.81
CA ILE A 378 -21.33 11.15 -0.44
C ILE A 378 -22.83 11.36 -0.68
N HIS A 379 -23.31 10.98 -1.88
CA HIS A 379 -24.72 11.15 -2.23
C HIS A 379 -25.63 10.43 -1.23
N PHE A 380 -25.40 9.13 -0.99
CA PHE A 380 -26.22 8.32 -0.09
C PHE A 380 -26.14 8.80 1.36
N ASP A 381 -24.96 9.18 1.86
CA ASP A 381 -24.81 9.79 3.19
C ASP A 381 -25.69 11.05 3.32
N LEU A 382 -25.68 11.92 2.31
CA LEU A 382 -26.44 13.17 2.33
C LEU A 382 -27.94 12.96 2.12
N THR A 383 -28.38 12.02 1.28
CA THR A 383 -29.79 11.89 0.88
C THR A 383 -30.58 10.88 1.69
N ARG A 384 -29.93 9.84 2.23
CA ARG A 384 -30.58 8.73 2.95
C ARG A 384 -30.31 8.81 4.45
N ALA A 385 -29.06 9.03 4.86
CA ALA A 385 -28.70 9.20 6.28
C ALA A 385 -28.89 10.63 6.80
N ASN A 386 -29.26 11.58 5.92
CA ASN A 386 -29.35 13.01 6.24
C ASN A 386 -28.08 13.57 6.89
N ALA A 387 -26.89 13.12 6.44
CA ALA A 387 -25.63 13.63 6.95
C ALA A 387 -25.56 15.17 6.80
N ALA A 388 -25.23 15.86 7.88
CA ALA A 388 -25.01 17.30 7.91
C ALA A 388 -23.55 17.67 7.63
N ALA A 389 -22.61 16.75 7.85
CA ALA A 389 -21.21 16.91 7.49
C ALA A 389 -20.65 15.68 6.78
N TRP A 390 -19.65 15.90 5.93
CA TRP A 390 -18.93 14.83 5.23
C TRP A 390 -17.43 15.15 5.19
N GLN A 391 -16.63 14.33 5.86
CA GLN A 391 -15.22 14.63 6.13
C GLN A 391 -14.33 13.46 5.68
N TRP A 392 -13.40 13.75 4.76
CA TRP A 392 -12.39 12.79 4.32
C TRP A 392 -11.37 12.50 5.42
N TRP A 393 -10.73 11.34 5.37
CA TRP A 393 -9.56 11.03 6.21
C TRP A 393 -8.34 11.84 5.76
N THR A 394 -7.23 11.23 5.33
CA THR A 394 -5.99 11.94 5.00
C THR A 394 -6.12 12.80 3.75
N ALA A 395 -5.95 14.12 3.89
CA ALA A 395 -5.98 15.02 2.74
C ALA A 395 -4.80 14.79 1.78
N VAL A 396 -3.63 14.42 2.30
CA VAL A 396 -2.47 14.00 1.49
C VAL A 396 -2.02 12.61 1.93
N SER A 397 -1.69 11.74 0.97
CA SER A 397 -1.12 10.41 1.22
C SER A 397 0.16 10.19 0.43
N LYS A 398 1.05 9.37 0.99
CA LYS A 398 2.23 8.84 0.27
C LYS A 398 2.13 7.33 -0.01
N GLU A 399 1.05 6.71 0.43
CA GLU A 399 0.89 5.26 0.37
C GLU A 399 0.32 4.87 -1.00
N ASP A 400 0.65 3.65 -1.44
CA ASP A 400 0.05 3.06 -2.65
C ASP A 400 -1.35 2.52 -2.35
N TYR A 401 -2.25 3.43 -1.98
CA TYR A 401 -3.57 3.15 -1.44
C TYR A 401 -4.54 4.29 -1.78
N LYS A 402 -5.85 4.04 -1.84
CA LYS A 402 -6.87 5.05 -2.22
C LYS A 402 -7.36 5.90 -1.04
N ASP A 403 -6.43 6.45 -0.27
CA ASP A 403 -6.68 7.22 0.96
C ASP A 403 -6.36 8.72 0.87
N GLY A 404 -5.64 9.16 -0.17
CA GLY A 404 -5.32 10.57 -0.41
C GLY A 404 -6.31 11.31 -1.34
N LEU A 405 -6.62 12.57 -1.00
CA LEU A 405 -7.15 13.52 -2.00
C LEU A 405 -6.01 14.00 -2.92
N ILE A 406 -4.83 14.19 -2.35
CA ILE A 406 -3.58 14.52 -3.04
C ILE A 406 -2.55 13.46 -2.69
N TYR A 407 -1.69 13.07 -3.63
CA TYR A 407 -0.59 12.15 -3.39
C TYR A 407 0.78 12.80 -3.55
N THR A 408 1.77 12.19 -2.92
CA THR A 408 3.18 12.52 -3.06
C THR A 408 4.04 11.25 -2.98
N ASP A 409 5.22 11.26 -3.61
CA ASP A 409 6.26 10.25 -3.45
C ASP A 409 7.33 10.70 -2.42
N PHE A 410 7.17 11.91 -1.85
CA PHE A 410 8.06 12.46 -0.84
C PHE A 410 8.12 11.55 0.39
N THR A 411 9.33 11.13 0.78
CA THR A 411 9.55 10.30 1.97
C THR A 411 10.42 11.01 3.01
N LYS A 412 11.42 11.78 2.56
CA LYS A 412 12.36 12.50 3.42
C LYS A 412 12.84 13.80 2.77
N GLU A 413 13.42 14.67 3.59
CA GLU A 413 14.03 15.92 3.12
C GLU A 413 15.06 15.67 2.00
N GLY A 414 14.95 16.47 0.93
CA GLY A 414 15.75 16.32 -0.29
C GLY A 414 15.07 15.55 -1.42
N ASP A 415 14.01 14.79 -1.14
CA ASP A 415 13.19 14.14 -2.18
C ASP A 415 12.41 15.18 -3.00
N GLU A 416 11.96 14.79 -4.20
CA GLU A 416 11.06 15.61 -5.00
C GLU A 416 9.74 15.88 -4.25
N GLN A 417 9.30 17.15 -4.25
CA GLN A 417 8.04 17.57 -3.65
C GLN A 417 6.93 17.55 -4.71
N ASN A 418 6.55 16.36 -5.15
CA ASN A 418 5.51 16.19 -6.14
C ASN A 418 4.11 16.30 -5.51
N ILE A 419 3.19 16.94 -6.24
CA ILE A 419 1.79 17.14 -5.86
C ILE A 419 0.94 16.46 -6.93
N LEU A 420 0.30 15.36 -6.57
CA LEU A 420 -0.47 14.51 -7.48
C LEU A 420 -1.97 14.50 -7.08
N PRO A 421 -2.79 15.44 -7.58
CA PRO A 421 -4.22 15.47 -7.27
C PRO A 421 -4.96 14.23 -7.84
N SER A 422 -5.83 13.62 -7.05
CA SER A 422 -6.73 12.56 -7.53
C SER A 422 -8.05 13.15 -8.03
N LYS A 423 -8.82 12.40 -8.85
CA LYS A 423 -10.20 12.80 -9.17
C LYS A 423 -11.12 12.81 -7.95
N ILE A 424 -10.76 12.13 -6.85
CA ILE A 424 -11.50 12.18 -5.58
C ILE A 424 -11.48 13.60 -5.01
N LEU A 425 -10.33 14.30 -5.07
CA LEU A 425 -10.23 15.72 -4.71
C LEU A 425 -11.30 16.55 -5.44
N TRP A 426 -11.32 16.47 -6.77
CA TRP A 426 -12.23 17.26 -7.59
C TRP A 426 -13.70 16.85 -7.42
N THR A 427 -13.98 15.56 -7.22
CA THR A 427 -15.31 15.08 -6.82
C THR A 427 -15.75 15.70 -5.50
N LEU A 428 -14.90 15.72 -4.47
CA LEU A 428 -15.23 16.41 -3.21
C LEU A 428 -15.43 17.92 -3.43
N GLY A 429 -14.71 18.51 -4.39
CA GLY A 429 -14.89 19.89 -4.85
C GLY A 429 -16.24 20.19 -5.50
N ASN A 430 -16.92 19.21 -6.11
CA ASN A 430 -18.29 19.37 -6.59
C ASN A 430 -19.28 19.67 -5.44
N TYR A 431 -18.95 19.23 -4.23
CA TYR A 431 -19.76 19.51 -3.04
C TYR A 431 -19.20 20.73 -2.28
N SER A 432 -17.97 20.62 -1.75
CA SER A 432 -17.36 21.58 -0.81
C SER A 432 -17.24 23.02 -1.34
N LYS A 433 -16.95 23.21 -2.63
CA LYS A 433 -16.78 24.54 -3.25
C LYS A 433 -18.09 25.32 -3.34
N PHE A 434 -19.20 24.61 -3.55
CA PHE A 434 -20.51 25.17 -3.95
C PHE A 434 -21.58 25.07 -2.87
N ILE A 435 -21.43 24.14 -1.92
CA ILE A 435 -22.35 23.94 -0.79
C ILE A 435 -21.62 24.40 0.47
N ARG A 436 -22.07 25.51 1.07
CA ARG A 436 -21.41 26.16 2.20
C ARG A 436 -22.15 25.89 3.52
N PRO A 437 -21.48 26.03 4.67
CA PRO A 437 -22.12 25.93 5.98
C PRO A 437 -23.39 26.79 6.08
N GLY A 438 -24.50 26.16 6.46
CA GLY A 438 -25.82 26.78 6.60
C GLY A 438 -26.78 26.55 5.42
N ALA A 439 -26.31 26.00 4.30
CA ALA A 439 -27.16 25.61 3.18
C ALA A 439 -28.18 24.54 3.59
N ASP A 440 -29.43 24.66 3.13
CA ASP A 440 -30.47 23.66 3.31
C ASP A 440 -30.37 22.63 2.18
N ARG A 441 -30.30 21.33 2.48
CA ARG A 441 -30.63 20.31 1.49
C ARG A 441 -32.12 20.38 1.18
N ILE A 442 -32.47 20.41 -0.10
CA ILE A 442 -33.85 20.53 -0.58
C ILE A 442 -34.21 19.35 -1.48
N GLN A 443 -35.51 19.14 -1.71
CA GLN A 443 -35.97 18.04 -2.56
C GLN A 443 -35.49 18.17 -3.99
N LEU A 444 -34.93 17.08 -4.50
CA LEU A 444 -34.79 16.79 -5.92
C LEU A 444 -35.62 15.54 -6.22
N ALA A 445 -36.57 15.64 -7.14
CA ALA A 445 -37.43 14.54 -7.57
C ALA A 445 -37.14 14.18 -9.04
N GLY A 446 -37.55 12.97 -9.46
CA GLY A 446 -37.42 12.50 -10.84
C GLY A 446 -36.21 11.59 -11.11
N LEU A 447 -35.49 11.19 -10.07
CA LEU A 447 -34.45 10.16 -10.12
C LEU A 447 -34.89 8.92 -9.35
N ASP A 448 -34.30 7.79 -9.70
CA ASP A 448 -34.47 6.55 -8.97
C ASP A 448 -33.65 6.58 -7.67
N GLU A 449 -34.30 6.43 -6.52
CA GLU A 449 -33.64 6.48 -5.21
C GLU A 449 -32.64 5.32 -5.02
N GLU A 450 -32.87 4.20 -5.70
CA GLU A 450 -31.97 3.04 -5.73
C GLU A 450 -30.81 3.19 -6.73
N ALA A 451 -30.74 4.33 -7.43
CA ALA A 451 -29.68 4.66 -8.39
C ALA A 451 -29.50 3.65 -9.56
N ARG A 452 -30.52 2.85 -9.91
CA ARG A 452 -30.39 1.79 -10.92
C ARG A 452 -30.13 2.31 -12.33
N SER A 453 -30.45 3.59 -12.58
CA SER A 453 -30.19 4.26 -13.86
C SER A 453 -28.72 4.68 -14.04
N GLY A 454 -27.91 4.60 -12.98
CA GLY A 454 -26.56 5.15 -12.92
C GLY A 454 -26.51 6.68 -12.79
N LEU A 455 -27.65 7.36 -12.64
CA LEU A 455 -27.74 8.81 -12.45
C LEU A 455 -28.30 9.13 -11.06
N LEU A 456 -27.48 9.73 -10.20
CA LEU A 456 -27.85 10.19 -8.86
C LEU A 456 -27.88 11.72 -8.78
N GLY A 457 -28.57 12.27 -7.78
CA GLY A 457 -28.65 13.72 -7.65
C GLY A 457 -29.15 14.24 -6.31
N SER A 458 -28.54 15.32 -5.83
CA SER A 458 -28.99 16.07 -4.65
C SER A 458 -29.00 17.56 -4.92
N ALA A 459 -29.85 18.31 -4.20
CA ALA A 459 -30.03 19.74 -4.39
C ALA A 459 -29.97 20.51 -3.06
N TYR A 460 -29.51 21.76 -3.13
CA TYR A 460 -29.22 22.61 -1.98
C TYR A 460 -29.62 24.05 -2.27
N LYS A 461 -30.07 24.77 -1.24
CA LYS A 461 -30.32 26.21 -1.28
C LYS A 461 -29.52 26.90 -0.19
N ASP A 462 -28.77 27.93 -0.56
CA ASP A 462 -28.07 28.79 0.38
C ASP A 462 -28.67 30.20 0.36
N GLU A 463 -29.30 30.59 1.46
CA GLU A 463 -29.87 31.92 1.64
C GLU A 463 -28.81 33.01 1.86
N LYS A 464 -27.66 32.66 2.44
CA LYS A 464 -26.58 33.62 2.72
C LYS A 464 -25.83 33.95 1.44
N GLU A 465 -25.47 32.92 0.66
CA GLU A 465 -24.78 33.07 -0.63
C GLU A 465 -25.74 33.46 -1.77
N GLN A 466 -27.05 33.32 -1.54
CA GLN A 466 -28.11 33.52 -2.53
C GLN A 466 -27.90 32.61 -3.75
N THR A 467 -27.88 31.29 -3.51
CA THR A 467 -27.61 30.27 -4.53
C THR A 467 -28.55 29.07 -4.43
N VAL A 468 -28.68 28.37 -5.55
CA VAL A 468 -29.26 27.03 -5.65
C VAL A 468 -28.27 26.14 -6.37
N THR A 469 -27.95 25.00 -5.80
CA THR A 469 -26.94 24.08 -6.30
C THR A 469 -27.55 22.69 -6.47
N THR A 470 -27.32 22.04 -7.61
CA THR A 470 -27.64 20.62 -7.81
C THR A 470 -26.36 19.88 -8.14
N VAL A 471 -26.06 18.78 -7.44
CA VAL A 471 -24.94 17.89 -7.78
C VAL A 471 -25.51 16.62 -8.38
N LEU A 472 -25.08 16.25 -9.59
CA LEU A 472 -25.51 15.07 -10.33
C LEU A 472 -24.32 14.14 -10.55
N VAL A 473 -24.46 12.86 -10.24
CA VAL A 473 -23.45 11.83 -10.46
C VAL A 473 -23.94 10.92 -11.58
N ASN A 474 -23.27 10.92 -12.73
CA ASN A 474 -23.52 9.96 -13.80
C ASN A 474 -22.42 8.90 -13.80
N ASP A 475 -22.71 7.82 -13.11
CA ASP A 475 -21.87 6.63 -13.02
C ASP A 475 -22.02 5.70 -14.26
N SER A 476 -22.99 5.96 -15.14
CA SER A 476 -23.17 5.17 -16.36
C SER A 476 -22.14 5.47 -17.45
N THR A 477 -22.00 4.56 -18.41
CA THR A 477 -21.08 4.71 -19.55
C THR A 477 -21.67 5.52 -20.71
N VAL A 478 -22.80 6.19 -20.50
CA VAL A 478 -23.46 7.00 -21.52
C VAL A 478 -23.84 8.36 -20.97
N ASP A 479 -23.79 9.37 -21.83
CA ASP A 479 -24.28 10.71 -21.52
C ASP A 479 -25.77 10.64 -21.14
N LYS A 480 -26.18 11.46 -20.16
CA LYS A 480 -27.58 11.57 -19.72
C LYS A 480 -28.10 12.97 -19.97
N ARG A 481 -29.12 13.11 -20.81
CA ARG A 481 -29.82 14.37 -21.04
C ARG A 481 -30.85 14.58 -19.94
N VAL A 482 -30.75 15.70 -19.22
CA VAL A 482 -31.64 16.04 -18.11
C VAL A 482 -32.40 17.33 -18.38
N LYS A 483 -33.66 17.37 -17.98
CA LYS A 483 -34.50 18.58 -18.00
C LYS A 483 -34.94 18.91 -16.57
N LEU A 484 -34.42 20.01 -16.02
CA LEU A 484 -34.62 20.43 -14.64
C LEU A 484 -35.61 21.59 -14.53
N SER A 485 -36.59 21.47 -13.65
CA SER A 485 -37.48 22.55 -13.23
C SER A 485 -37.19 22.95 -11.78
N ILE A 486 -37.39 24.23 -11.47
CA ILE A 486 -37.19 24.78 -10.12
C ILE A 486 -38.52 25.37 -9.64
N GLN A 487 -39.00 24.89 -8.49
CA GLN A 487 -40.21 25.36 -7.84
C GLN A 487 -39.99 25.59 -6.33
N GLY A 488 -41.01 26.12 -5.64
CA GLY A 488 -40.94 26.35 -4.19
C GLY A 488 -40.04 27.51 -3.75
N LEU A 489 -39.49 28.28 -4.70
CA LEU A 489 -38.78 29.53 -4.38
C LEU A 489 -39.76 30.58 -3.82
N ALA A 490 -39.25 31.52 -3.01
CA ALA A 490 -40.05 32.66 -2.58
C ALA A 490 -40.55 33.43 -3.81
N SER A 491 -41.75 33.99 -3.76
CA SER A 491 -42.41 34.65 -4.93
C SER A 491 -41.60 35.79 -5.57
N LYS A 492 -40.64 36.33 -4.83
CA LYS A 492 -39.73 37.39 -5.25
C LYS A 492 -38.37 36.90 -5.76
N ASP A 493 -38.12 35.59 -5.79
CA ASP A 493 -36.84 34.99 -6.17
C ASP A 493 -36.96 34.18 -7.47
N ALA A 494 -35.88 34.11 -8.24
CA ALA A 494 -35.78 33.36 -9.48
C ALA A 494 -34.34 32.91 -9.74
N VAL A 495 -34.20 31.85 -10.54
CA VAL A 495 -32.94 31.43 -11.16
C VAL A 495 -33.10 31.58 -12.67
N TYR A 496 -32.12 32.17 -13.34
CA TYR A 496 -32.15 32.37 -14.79
C TYR A 496 -31.03 31.66 -15.55
N MET A 497 -30.03 31.16 -14.85
CA MET A 497 -28.87 30.48 -15.42
C MET A 497 -28.31 29.48 -14.42
N LEU A 498 -27.91 28.31 -14.91
CA LEU A 498 -27.11 27.33 -14.17
C LEU A 498 -25.71 27.26 -14.78
N LYS A 499 -24.69 27.19 -13.93
CA LYS A 499 -23.27 27.09 -14.29
C LYS A 499 -22.80 25.67 -13.97
N PRO A 500 -22.60 24.79 -14.96
CA PRO A 500 -22.08 23.44 -14.72
C PRO A 500 -20.60 23.47 -14.32
N TYR A 501 -20.19 22.61 -13.40
CA TYR A 501 -18.80 22.30 -13.08
C TYR A 501 -18.63 20.79 -13.12
N ILE A 502 -17.69 20.29 -13.91
CA ILE A 502 -17.65 18.90 -14.35
C ILE A 502 -16.34 18.26 -13.88
N THR A 503 -16.45 17.11 -13.23
CA THR A 503 -15.33 16.20 -12.96
C THR A 503 -15.56 14.91 -13.71
N SER A 504 -14.62 14.56 -14.58
CA SER A 504 -14.59 13.35 -15.42
C SER A 504 -13.14 12.87 -15.52
N ALA A 505 -12.85 11.82 -16.30
CA ALA A 505 -11.48 11.39 -16.56
C ALA A 505 -10.57 12.51 -17.07
N ASP A 506 -11.11 13.42 -17.89
CA ASP A 506 -10.39 14.49 -18.58
C ASP A 506 -10.69 15.91 -18.06
N GLN A 507 -11.62 16.06 -17.12
CA GLN A 507 -12.00 17.34 -16.55
C GLN A 507 -11.83 17.34 -15.02
N ASP A 508 -11.19 18.38 -14.49
CA ASP A 508 -10.95 18.60 -13.06
C ASP A 508 -11.78 19.79 -12.58
N LEU A 509 -13.00 19.50 -12.07
CA LEU A 509 -13.97 20.52 -11.66
C LEU A 509 -14.13 21.66 -12.68
N ALA A 510 -14.03 21.33 -13.97
CA ALA A 510 -13.95 22.31 -15.05
C ALA A 510 -15.31 22.94 -15.29
N LYS A 511 -15.34 24.28 -15.42
CA LYS A 511 -16.58 24.98 -15.75
C LYS A 511 -17.07 24.59 -17.14
N GLY A 512 -18.29 24.10 -17.23
CA GLY A 512 -18.99 23.78 -18.47
C GLY A 512 -19.74 24.98 -19.06
N ARG A 513 -20.44 24.75 -20.17
CA ARG A 513 -21.25 25.79 -20.83
C ARG A 513 -22.43 26.19 -19.94
N ASN A 514 -22.65 27.49 -19.78
CA ASN A 514 -23.79 28.03 -19.04
C ASN A 514 -25.12 27.55 -19.65
N VAL A 515 -26.07 27.18 -18.78
CA VAL A 515 -27.38 26.65 -19.13
C VAL A 515 -28.44 27.71 -18.81
N PRO A 516 -28.96 28.45 -19.81
CA PRO A 516 -30.00 29.45 -19.60
C PRO A 516 -31.35 28.80 -19.33
N VAL A 517 -32.23 29.54 -18.65
CA VAL A 517 -33.63 29.15 -18.51
C VAL A 517 -34.35 29.18 -19.87
N GLN A 518 -35.13 28.15 -20.16
CA GLN A 518 -35.99 28.06 -21.34
C GLN A 518 -37.28 28.86 -21.16
N SER A 519 -38.04 29.06 -22.24
CA SER A 519 -39.32 29.79 -22.22
C SER A 519 -40.39 29.14 -21.33
N ASP A 520 -40.31 27.82 -21.12
CA ASP A 520 -41.19 27.08 -20.23
C ASP A 520 -40.73 27.09 -18.76
N GLY A 521 -39.63 27.80 -18.45
CA GLY A 521 -39.09 27.92 -17.09
C GLY A 521 -38.12 26.81 -16.68
N THR A 522 -37.80 25.87 -17.57
CA THR A 522 -36.90 24.75 -17.29
C THR A 522 -35.46 25.01 -17.75
N PHE A 523 -34.53 24.16 -17.31
CA PHE A 523 -33.14 24.12 -17.74
C PHE A 523 -32.86 22.76 -18.37
N GLU A 524 -32.11 22.71 -19.45
CA GLU A 524 -31.84 21.46 -20.16
C GLU A 524 -30.36 21.35 -20.49
N THR A 525 -29.75 20.24 -20.10
CA THR A 525 -28.32 20.02 -20.29
C THR A 525 -28.00 18.52 -20.34
N VAL A 526 -26.75 18.20 -20.66
CA VAL A 526 -26.21 16.84 -20.66
C VAL A 526 -25.28 16.68 -19.47
N ILE A 527 -25.43 15.57 -18.76
CA ILE A 527 -24.51 15.08 -17.73
C ILE A 527 -23.63 14.02 -18.40
N PRO A 528 -22.35 14.29 -18.67
CA PRO A 528 -21.48 13.38 -19.40
C PRO A 528 -21.39 12.00 -18.74
N ALA A 529 -21.13 10.95 -19.53
CA ALA A 529 -20.81 9.63 -19.02
C ALA A 529 -19.66 9.69 -18.00
N ARG A 530 -19.68 8.82 -16.98
CA ARG A 530 -18.61 8.69 -15.97
C ARG A 530 -18.18 10.06 -15.41
N SER A 531 -19.13 10.84 -14.89
CA SER A 531 -18.84 12.20 -14.39
C SER A 531 -19.65 12.60 -13.16
N VAL A 532 -19.13 13.60 -12.44
CA VAL A 532 -19.86 14.36 -11.42
C VAL A 532 -20.03 15.78 -11.93
N VAL A 533 -21.25 16.30 -11.92
CA VAL A 533 -21.59 17.63 -12.42
C VAL A 533 -22.34 18.43 -11.37
N THR A 534 -21.78 19.58 -11.01
CA THR A 534 -22.45 20.57 -10.15
C THR A 534 -23.07 21.66 -11.00
N LEU A 535 -24.40 21.79 -10.95
CA LEU A 535 -25.15 22.89 -11.55
C LEU A 535 -25.35 24.00 -10.50
N TYR A 536 -24.61 25.10 -10.63
CA TYR A 536 -24.62 26.21 -9.68
C TYR A 536 -25.39 27.42 -10.23
N GLY A 537 -26.48 27.80 -9.58
CA GLY A 537 -27.36 28.90 -9.97
C GLY A 537 -27.41 30.03 -8.95
N ASP A 538 -27.47 31.28 -9.43
CA ASP A 538 -27.68 32.45 -8.58
C ASP A 538 -29.17 32.68 -8.32
N LEU A 539 -29.54 32.88 -7.04
CA LEU A 539 -30.84 33.41 -6.67
C LEU A 539 -30.84 34.92 -6.88
N VAL A 540 -31.75 35.39 -7.72
CA VAL A 540 -31.95 36.80 -8.02
C VAL A 540 -33.40 37.21 -7.83
N LYS A 541 -33.65 38.51 -7.71
CA LYS A 541 -35.02 39.02 -7.62
C LYS A 541 -35.79 38.77 -8.92
N ALA A 542 -36.94 38.11 -8.80
CA ALA A 542 -37.88 37.88 -9.89
C ALA A 542 -38.30 39.22 -10.54
N GLY A 543 -38.33 39.25 -11.86
CA GLY A 543 -38.70 40.44 -12.63
C GLY A 543 -37.62 41.53 -12.70
N LYS A 544 -36.49 41.37 -12.00
CA LYS A 544 -35.35 42.30 -12.08
C LYS A 544 -34.55 42.05 -13.37
N LYS A 545 -34.17 43.13 -14.06
CA LYS A 545 -33.14 43.10 -15.10
C LYS A 545 -31.75 42.98 -14.45
N PRO A 546 -30.76 42.37 -15.10
CA PRO A 546 -29.40 42.31 -14.56
C PRO A 546 -28.82 43.71 -14.37
N ASP A 547 -27.87 43.85 -13.44
CA ASP A 547 -27.10 45.08 -13.28
C ASP A 547 -26.10 45.25 -14.45
N ALA A 548 -25.34 46.36 -14.49
CA ALA A 548 -24.33 46.54 -15.56
C ALA A 548 -23.15 45.57 -15.34
N PRO A 549 -22.56 45.01 -16.41
CA PRO A 549 -21.27 44.33 -16.33
C PRO A 549 -20.18 45.25 -15.77
N GLU A 550 -19.40 44.72 -14.83
CA GLU A 550 -18.29 45.42 -14.17
C GLU A 550 -16.94 44.86 -14.64
N ASP A 551 -15.84 45.54 -14.27
CA ASP A 551 -14.46 45.13 -14.59
C ASP A 551 -14.19 44.78 -16.06
N VAL A 552 -14.86 45.48 -16.99
CA VAL A 552 -14.70 45.24 -18.42
C VAL A 552 -13.27 45.55 -18.87
N ARG A 553 -12.52 44.50 -19.20
CA ARG A 553 -11.13 44.55 -19.68
C ARG A 553 -11.07 44.02 -21.09
N ILE A 554 -10.32 44.71 -21.94
CA ILE A 554 -10.19 44.35 -23.36
C ILE A 554 -8.77 43.85 -23.58
N ARG A 555 -8.63 42.63 -24.09
CA ARG A 555 -7.36 42.06 -24.54
C ARG A 555 -7.31 42.00 -26.07
N PRO A 556 -6.18 42.38 -26.68
CA PRO A 556 -5.96 42.24 -28.11
C PRO A 556 -6.03 40.77 -28.55
N ALA A 557 -6.66 40.49 -29.70
CA ALA A 557 -6.62 39.20 -30.37
C ALA A 557 -6.43 39.41 -31.89
N ASN A 558 -6.00 38.37 -32.62
CA ASN A 558 -5.79 38.51 -34.06
C ASN A 558 -7.13 38.72 -34.78
N LYS A 559 -7.27 39.86 -35.46
CA LYS A 559 -8.51 40.30 -36.13
C LYS A 559 -9.72 40.29 -35.18
N GLY A 560 -9.48 40.52 -33.89
CA GLY A 560 -10.49 40.44 -32.84
C GLY A 560 -10.12 41.10 -31.52
N LEU A 561 -11.04 41.05 -30.56
CA LEU A 561 -10.83 41.47 -29.17
C LEU A 561 -11.41 40.41 -28.23
N GLN A 562 -10.66 40.03 -27.20
CA GLN A 562 -11.20 39.30 -26.05
C GLN A 562 -11.66 40.31 -25.00
N ILE A 563 -12.83 40.07 -24.42
CA ILE A 563 -13.47 40.95 -23.46
C ILE A 563 -13.70 40.15 -22.20
N ASP A 564 -12.90 40.40 -21.15
CA ASP A 564 -13.14 39.87 -19.81
C ASP A 564 -14.03 40.84 -19.04
N PHE A 565 -14.91 40.33 -18.19
CA PHE A 565 -15.75 41.16 -17.34
C PHE A 565 -16.35 40.34 -16.20
N THR A 566 -16.84 41.03 -15.18
CA THR A 566 -17.63 40.43 -14.12
C THR A 566 -19.09 40.38 -14.57
N LEU A 567 -19.57 39.17 -14.86
CA LEU A 567 -20.96 38.94 -15.25
C LEU A 567 -21.89 39.14 -14.03
N PRO A 568 -22.89 40.04 -14.08
CA PRO A 568 -23.80 40.26 -12.97
C PRO A 568 -24.76 39.07 -12.79
N LYS A 569 -25.12 38.77 -11.53
CA LYS A 569 -26.01 37.65 -11.17
C LYS A 569 -27.31 37.68 -11.99
N GLY A 570 -27.74 36.50 -12.45
CA GLY A 570 -29.00 36.32 -13.18
C GLY A 570 -29.00 36.76 -14.64
N ALA A 571 -27.85 37.13 -15.20
CA ALA A 571 -27.66 37.35 -16.63
C ALA A 571 -27.37 36.03 -17.36
N TYR A 572 -27.96 35.84 -18.54
CA TYR A 572 -27.65 34.71 -19.43
C TYR A 572 -27.37 35.13 -20.88
N GLU A 573 -27.57 36.40 -21.20
CA GLU A 573 -27.19 37.03 -22.47
C GLU A 573 -26.39 38.30 -22.21
N VAL A 574 -25.52 38.66 -23.15
CA VAL A 574 -24.82 39.93 -23.16
C VAL A 574 -25.00 40.58 -24.52
N GLU A 575 -25.44 41.83 -24.53
CA GLU A 575 -25.46 42.70 -25.70
C GLU A 575 -24.14 43.47 -25.73
N VAL A 576 -23.34 43.21 -26.77
CA VAL A 576 -22.05 43.83 -27.01
C VAL A 576 -22.23 44.87 -28.11
N THR A 577 -22.06 46.12 -27.75
CA THR A 577 -22.03 47.24 -28.69
C THR A 577 -20.60 47.67 -28.91
N TYR A 578 -20.15 47.72 -30.16
CA TYR A 578 -18.78 48.09 -30.52
C TYR A 578 -18.69 48.91 -31.80
N GLY A 579 -17.63 49.70 -31.94
CA GLY A 579 -17.37 50.51 -33.12
C GLY A 579 -15.94 51.07 -33.12
N GLU A 580 -15.46 51.53 -34.27
CA GLU A 580 -14.16 52.20 -34.38
C GLU A 580 -14.22 53.50 -33.58
N LYS A 581 -13.18 53.81 -32.78
CA LYS A 581 -13.17 55.01 -31.91
C LYS A 581 -13.36 56.32 -32.67
N GLN A 582 -12.85 56.40 -33.90
CA GLN A 582 -12.98 57.56 -34.78
C GLN A 582 -14.04 57.38 -35.89
N GLY A 583 -14.79 56.27 -35.88
CA GLY A 583 -15.78 55.96 -36.90
C GLY A 583 -17.21 56.33 -36.49
N ASN A 584 -18.09 56.49 -37.50
CA ASN A 584 -19.52 56.80 -37.29
C ASN A 584 -20.42 55.55 -37.35
N ARG A 585 -19.85 54.33 -37.37
CA ARG A 585 -20.59 53.07 -37.49
C ARG A 585 -20.44 52.25 -36.22
N GLU A 586 -21.55 52.10 -35.51
CA GLU A 586 -21.70 51.23 -34.35
C GLU A 586 -22.35 49.90 -34.79
N ARG A 587 -21.97 48.81 -34.14
CA ARG A 587 -22.55 47.49 -34.33
C ARG A 587 -22.97 46.94 -32.98
N THR A 588 -24.07 46.21 -32.94
CA THR A 588 -24.55 45.52 -31.75
C THR A 588 -24.71 44.05 -32.07
N VAL A 589 -24.13 43.19 -31.23
CA VAL A 589 -24.31 41.74 -31.30
C VAL A 589 -24.80 41.24 -29.94
N LYS A 590 -25.66 40.24 -29.96
CA LYS A 590 -26.08 39.53 -28.75
C LYS A 590 -25.37 38.20 -28.71
N VAL A 591 -24.77 37.89 -27.57
CA VAL A 591 -24.07 36.64 -27.32
C VAL A 591 -24.60 36.01 -26.03
N THR A 592 -24.45 34.70 -25.90
CA THR A 592 -24.69 34.03 -24.61
C THR A 592 -23.71 34.58 -23.58
N ALA A 593 -24.16 34.72 -22.34
CA ALA A 593 -23.32 35.18 -21.26
C ALA A 593 -22.23 34.15 -20.95
N GLU A 594 -20.99 34.55 -21.15
CA GLU A 594 -19.76 33.84 -20.77
C GLU A 594 -18.86 34.84 -20.04
N ASP A 595 -17.89 34.38 -19.24
CA ASP A 595 -17.02 35.28 -18.48
C ASP A 595 -16.02 36.02 -19.40
N VAL A 596 -15.80 35.48 -20.61
CA VAL A 596 -14.96 36.06 -21.65
C VAL A 596 -15.71 36.03 -22.98
N ILE A 597 -15.83 37.18 -23.66
CA ILE A 597 -16.42 37.27 -24.99
C ILE A 597 -15.34 37.55 -26.02
N THR A 598 -15.32 36.79 -27.12
CA THR A 598 -14.44 37.10 -28.26
C THR A 598 -15.22 37.78 -29.39
N LEU A 599 -14.83 39.02 -29.72
CA LEU A 599 -15.24 39.69 -30.95
C LEU A 599 -14.25 39.34 -32.07
N SER A 600 -14.76 38.97 -33.24
CA SER A 600 -13.96 38.60 -34.41
C SER A 600 -14.29 39.50 -35.62
N ASN A 601 -13.55 39.33 -36.72
CA ASN A 601 -13.72 40.09 -37.97
C ASN A 601 -13.45 41.59 -37.82
N LEU A 602 -12.53 41.95 -36.92
CA LEU A 602 -12.01 43.30 -36.75
C LEU A 602 -10.71 43.47 -37.56
N ARG A 603 -10.26 44.72 -37.71
CA ARG A 603 -8.99 45.02 -38.40
C ARG A 603 -7.88 45.23 -37.37
N ASN A 604 -6.75 44.56 -37.55
CA ASN A 604 -5.57 44.79 -36.72
C ASN A 604 -5.08 46.23 -36.85
N GLY A 605 -4.62 46.81 -35.74
CA GLY A 605 -4.11 48.19 -35.66
C GLY A 605 -5.17 49.29 -35.62
N ILE A 606 -6.46 48.96 -35.56
CA ILE A 606 -7.56 49.94 -35.43
C ILE A 606 -8.14 49.88 -34.01
N GLU A 607 -8.24 51.02 -33.32
CA GLU A 607 -8.82 51.09 -31.96
C GLU A 607 -10.36 51.05 -32.01
N TYR A 608 -10.95 50.12 -31.27
CA TYR A 608 -12.39 49.96 -31.10
C TYR A 608 -12.82 50.32 -29.67
N TYR A 609 -14.01 50.88 -29.51
CA TYR A 609 -14.70 50.93 -28.22
C TYR A 609 -15.68 49.75 -28.09
N VAL A 610 -15.93 49.34 -26.85
CA VAL A 610 -16.89 48.28 -26.48
C VAL A 610 -17.72 48.73 -25.27
N THR A 611 -19.02 48.48 -25.29
CA THR A 611 -19.91 48.55 -24.11
C THR A 611 -20.74 47.27 -24.03
N LEU A 612 -20.96 46.79 -22.80
CA LEU A 612 -21.71 45.57 -22.53
C LEU A 612 -23.01 45.90 -21.80
N ARG A 613 -24.10 45.21 -22.14
CA ARG A 613 -25.32 45.17 -21.32
C ARG A 613 -25.64 43.72 -21.02
N ALA A 614 -25.80 43.38 -19.75
CA ALA A 614 -26.25 42.06 -19.35
C ALA A 614 -27.77 41.94 -19.49
N GLY A 615 -28.25 40.79 -19.94
CA GLY A 615 -29.65 40.52 -20.25
C GLY A 615 -30.15 39.20 -19.67
N ASN A 616 -31.45 39.19 -19.39
CA ASN A 616 -32.22 38.00 -19.07
C ASN A 616 -33.61 38.10 -19.70
N LYS A 617 -34.55 37.23 -19.32
CA LYS A 617 -35.89 37.18 -19.91
C LYS A 617 -36.71 38.46 -19.70
N ASN A 618 -36.33 39.28 -18.72
CA ASN A 618 -36.95 40.57 -18.41
C ASN A 618 -36.30 41.74 -19.19
N GLY A 619 -35.28 41.45 -20.02
CA GLY A 619 -34.58 42.39 -20.89
C GLY A 619 -33.17 42.76 -20.41
N PHE A 620 -32.54 43.67 -21.15
CA PHE A 620 -31.18 44.14 -20.89
C PHE A 620 -31.13 45.30 -19.89
N GLY A 621 -30.21 45.19 -18.93
CA GLY A 621 -29.89 46.21 -17.93
C GLY A 621 -29.20 47.45 -18.51
N PRO A 622 -28.64 48.31 -17.63
CA PRO A 622 -27.84 49.47 -18.04
C PRO A 622 -26.49 49.03 -18.67
N PRO A 623 -25.89 49.87 -19.54
CA PRO A 623 -24.60 49.57 -20.14
C PRO A 623 -23.43 49.76 -19.17
N SER A 624 -22.38 48.96 -19.36
CA SER A 624 -21.07 49.19 -18.77
C SER A 624 -20.48 50.53 -19.24
N LYS A 625 -19.41 50.97 -18.56
CA LYS A 625 -18.55 52.03 -19.11
C LYS A 625 -17.92 51.55 -20.42
N ARG A 626 -17.58 52.49 -21.31
CA ARG A 626 -16.81 52.21 -22.53
C ARG A 626 -15.43 51.69 -22.17
N ALA A 627 -15.08 50.53 -22.71
CA ALA A 627 -13.72 50.02 -22.72
C ALA A 627 -13.16 50.11 -24.15
N TYR A 628 -11.85 50.13 -24.30
CA TYR A 628 -11.17 50.34 -25.58
C TYR A 628 -10.09 49.29 -25.80
N GLY A 629 -9.87 48.88 -27.05
CA GLY A 629 -8.79 47.96 -27.41
C GLY A 629 -8.47 47.98 -28.90
N VAL A 630 -7.26 47.54 -29.24
CA VAL A 630 -6.75 47.46 -30.62
C VAL A 630 -6.52 45.98 -30.94
N PRO A 631 -7.16 45.40 -31.96
CA PRO A 631 -6.85 44.04 -32.42
C PRO A 631 -5.41 43.97 -32.92
N GLU A 632 -4.67 42.92 -32.58
CA GLU A 632 -3.27 42.77 -32.93
C GLU A 632 -2.90 41.28 -33.08
N LEU A 633 -1.96 40.99 -33.99
CA LEU A 633 -1.34 39.67 -34.11
C LEU A 633 -0.13 39.63 -33.17
N LEU A 634 -0.34 39.08 -31.97
CA LEU A 634 0.65 39.08 -30.89
C LEU A 634 1.64 37.92 -30.98
N ALA A 635 2.79 38.10 -30.31
CA ALA A 635 3.69 37.01 -30.03
C ALA A 635 2.98 35.94 -29.16
N PRO A 636 3.21 34.64 -29.40
CA PRO A 636 2.68 33.58 -28.53
C PRO A 636 3.22 33.72 -27.10
N SER A 637 2.36 33.53 -26.10
CA SER A 637 2.74 33.44 -24.67
C SER A 637 2.89 31.98 -24.23
N GLY A 638 3.29 31.76 -22.97
CA GLY A 638 3.36 30.40 -22.39
C GLY A 638 4.39 29.49 -23.06
N VAL A 639 5.33 30.06 -23.81
CA VAL A 639 6.30 29.29 -24.59
C VAL A 639 7.23 28.52 -23.64
N SER A 640 7.17 27.21 -23.70
CA SER A 640 8.06 26.29 -23.00
C SER A 640 8.47 25.18 -23.96
N ALA A 641 9.69 24.68 -23.83
CA ALA A 641 10.21 23.62 -24.67
C ALA A 641 10.78 22.50 -23.80
N GLU A 642 10.47 21.27 -24.17
CA GLU A 642 10.86 20.06 -23.45
C GLU A 642 11.63 19.15 -24.43
N GLY A 643 12.83 18.74 -24.01
CA GLY A 643 13.64 17.82 -24.80
C GLY A 643 12.98 16.45 -24.88
N THR A 644 13.09 15.82 -26.05
CA THR A 644 12.65 14.43 -26.25
C THR A 644 13.77 13.66 -26.93
N ASP A 645 13.72 12.32 -26.89
CA ASP A 645 14.72 11.51 -27.60
C ASP A 645 14.65 11.78 -29.11
N GLY A 646 15.73 12.36 -29.64
CA GLY A 646 15.86 12.77 -31.03
C GLY A 646 15.07 14.02 -31.42
N GLY A 647 14.65 14.85 -30.47
CA GLY A 647 13.76 15.96 -30.76
C GLY A 647 13.49 16.92 -29.60
N PHE A 648 12.52 17.80 -29.79
CA PHE A 648 11.89 18.52 -28.69
C PHE A 648 10.43 18.82 -28.99
N THR A 649 9.67 19.05 -27.94
CA THR A 649 8.30 19.55 -28.03
C THR A 649 8.25 20.97 -27.48
N VAL A 650 7.81 21.93 -28.28
CA VAL A 650 7.50 23.28 -27.79
C VAL A 650 6.00 23.41 -27.58
N LYS A 651 5.61 23.84 -26.38
CA LYS A 651 4.24 24.17 -25.96
C LYS A 651 4.11 25.69 -25.88
N TYR A 652 2.97 26.23 -26.27
CA TYR A 652 2.67 27.66 -26.23
C TYR A 652 1.17 27.89 -26.19
N ASP A 653 0.75 29.06 -25.72
CA ASP A 653 -0.66 29.44 -25.68
C ASP A 653 -1.13 29.79 -27.10
N ALA A 654 -1.96 28.93 -27.69
CA ALA A 654 -2.61 29.22 -28.95
C ALA A 654 -3.63 30.35 -28.75
N ALA A 655 -3.43 31.45 -29.47
CA ALA A 655 -4.28 32.62 -29.47
C ALA A 655 -5.46 32.45 -30.44
N VAL A 656 -6.63 32.89 -30.00
CA VAL A 656 -7.86 32.82 -30.80
C VAL A 656 -7.70 33.61 -32.11
N GLY A 657 -8.13 33.01 -33.22
CA GLY A 657 -8.08 33.62 -34.54
C GLY A 657 -6.72 33.53 -35.24
N VAL A 658 -5.74 32.81 -34.67
CA VAL A 658 -4.45 32.53 -35.34
C VAL A 658 -4.52 31.17 -36.05
N PRO A 659 -4.31 31.10 -37.38
CA PRO A 659 -4.46 29.86 -38.14
C PRO A 659 -3.26 28.89 -38.03
N SER A 660 -2.03 29.41 -37.94
CA SER A 660 -0.82 28.59 -37.81
C SER A 660 0.23 29.27 -36.94
N TYR A 661 1.19 28.47 -36.50
CA TYR A 661 2.36 28.93 -35.75
C TYR A 661 3.60 28.33 -36.39
N ARG A 662 4.74 28.99 -36.25
CA ARG A 662 6.01 28.39 -36.63
C ARG A 662 7.00 28.49 -35.50
N VAL A 663 7.74 27.41 -35.30
CA VAL A 663 8.94 27.41 -34.47
C VAL A 663 10.13 27.70 -35.36
N ARG A 664 10.93 28.68 -34.96
CA ARG A 664 12.25 28.93 -35.54
C ARG A 664 13.28 28.53 -34.51
N TYR A 665 14.28 27.76 -34.91
CA TYR A 665 15.30 27.27 -33.99
C TYR A 665 16.67 27.17 -34.66
N GLY A 666 17.72 27.14 -33.85
CA GLY A 666 19.11 27.09 -34.29
C GLY A 666 20.08 26.83 -33.15
N LEU A 667 21.38 26.78 -33.46
CA LEU A 667 22.44 26.43 -32.50
C LEU A 667 22.96 27.62 -31.68
N GLN A 668 22.59 28.86 -32.04
CA GLN A 668 23.07 30.06 -31.36
C GLN A 668 21.89 30.94 -30.93
N PRO A 669 21.97 31.58 -29.75
CA PRO A 669 20.97 32.56 -29.32
C PRO A 669 20.80 33.66 -30.38
N GLY A 670 19.58 33.91 -30.83
CA GLY A 670 19.26 34.95 -31.82
C GLY A 670 19.50 34.56 -33.29
N ALA A 671 20.08 33.39 -33.59
CA ALA A 671 20.25 32.89 -34.95
C ALA A 671 19.42 31.62 -35.16
N TYR A 672 18.21 31.79 -35.69
CA TYR A 672 17.25 30.71 -35.93
C TYR A 672 17.10 30.43 -37.43
N ASP A 673 17.97 29.56 -37.93
CA ASP A 673 18.13 29.20 -39.35
C ASP A 673 17.19 28.09 -39.81
N ARG A 674 16.62 27.32 -38.87
CA ARG A 674 15.63 26.27 -39.16
C ARG A 674 14.23 26.75 -38.82
N VAL A 675 13.25 26.31 -39.62
CA VAL A 675 11.84 26.64 -39.41
C VAL A 675 10.98 25.37 -39.54
N LEU A 676 9.99 25.24 -38.67
CA LEU A 676 8.92 24.27 -38.82
C LEU A 676 7.61 24.98 -38.53
N GLU A 677 6.72 25.02 -39.53
CA GLU A 677 5.38 25.59 -39.39
C GLU A 677 4.38 24.49 -39.10
N SER A 678 3.51 24.73 -38.11
CA SER A 678 2.39 23.86 -37.80
C SER A 678 1.31 24.02 -38.87
N GLY A 679 0.79 22.92 -39.40
CA GLY A 679 -0.39 22.94 -40.27
C GLY A 679 -1.70 23.27 -39.54
N THR A 680 -1.65 23.42 -38.20
CA THR A 680 -2.80 23.58 -37.31
C THR A 680 -2.44 24.47 -36.10
N ALA A 681 -3.44 25.07 -35.45
CA ALA A 681 -3.29 25.85 -34.22
C ALA A 681 -3.34 24.97 -32.95
N SER A 682 -2.45 23.97 -32.86
CA SER A 682 -2.49 22.92 -31.81
C SER A 682 -1.87 23.31 -30.46
N GLY A 683 -1.35 24.55 -30.30
CA GLY A 683 -0.64 24.97 -29.07
C GLY A 683 0.65 24.18 -28.79
N LEU A 684 1.09 23.36 -29.75
CA LEU A 684 2.19 22.44 -29.60
C LEU A 684 2.81 22.14 -30.97
N ILE A 685 4.13 22.18 -31.05
CA ILE A 685 4.91 21.76 -32.21
C ILE A 685 5.96 20.75 -31.76
N ARG A 686 6.02 19.60 -32.44
CA ARG A 686 7.08 18.60 -32.26
C ARG A 686 8.13 18.75 -33.35
N VAL A 687 9.39 18.79 -32.95
CA VAL A 687 10.54 18.76 -33.83
C VAL A 687 11.29 17.46 -33.59
N GLU A 688 11.51 16.67 -34.63
CA GLU A 688 12.20 15.38 -34.58
C GLU A 688 13.43 15.38 -35.50
N GLY A 689 14.23 14.31 -35.47
CA GLY A 689 15.44 14.17 -36.29
C GLY A 689 16.63 14.99 -35.80
N LEU A 690 16.66 15.30 -34.50
CA LEU A 690 17.71 16.04 -33.82
C LEU A 690 18.65 15.11 -33.06
N GLN A 691 19.84 15.60 -32.73
CA GLN A 691 20.83 14.86 -31.96
C GLN A 691 20.67 15.16 -30.46
N ASN A 692 20.66 14.12 -29.63
CA ASN A 692 20.63 14.24 -28.18
C ASN A 692 21.86 14.99 -27.66
N GLY A 693 21.68 15.77 -26.60
CA GLY A 693 22.70 16.61 -25.97
C GLY A 693 23.05 17.91 -26.71
N THR A 694 22.46 18.17 -27.88
CA THR A 694 22.68 19.42 -28.60
C THR A 694 21.78 20.52 -28.06
N VAL A 695 22.37 21.55 -27.45
CA VAL A 695 21.62 22.74 -27.00
C VAL A 695 21.09 23.50 -28.21
N LEU A 696 19.78 23.76 -28.21
CA LEU A 696 19.07 24.50 -29.24
C LEU A 696 18.38 25.71 -28.61
N TYR A 697 18.36 26.79 -29.38
CA TYR A 697 17.63 28.01 -29.04
C TYR A 697 16.53 28.21 -30.06
N GLY A 698 15.36 28.65 -29.62
CA GLY A 698 14.25 28.91 -30.53
C GLY A 698 13.28 29.95 -30.06
N VAL A 699 12.42 30.36 -30.97
CA VAL A 699 11.28 31.26 -30.75
C VAL A 699 10.06 30.70 -31.47
N VAL A 700 8.88 31.07 -31.00
CA VAL A 700 7.62 30.77 -31.66
C VAL A 700 7.03 32.06 -32.20
N GLU A 701 6.49 32.02 -33.41
CA GLU A 701 5.82 33.14 -34.08
C GLU A 701 4.42 32.70 -34.49
N ALA A 702 3.44 33.61 -34.35
CA ALA A 702 2.09 33.42 -34.85
C ALA A 702 2.03 33.84 -36.33
N VAL A 703 1.35 33.06 -37.17
CA VAL A 703 1.29 33.27 -38.63
C VAL A 703 -0.18 33.36 -39.07
N ASP A 704 -0.51 34.38 -39.86
CA ASP A 704 -1.82 34.56 -40.51
C ASP A 704 -1.62 35.02 -41.96
N GLY A 705 -1.58 34.06 -42.88
CA GLY A 705 -1.28 34.32 -44.30
C GLY A 705 0.16 34.83 -44.46
N THR A 706 0.31 36.09 -44.90
CA THR A 706 1.63 36.73 -45.04
C THR A 706 2.05 37.54 -43.79
N ALA A 707 1.16 37.71 -42.81
CA ALA A 707 1.46 38.42 -41.58
C ALA A 707 2.09 37.47 -40.55
N VAL A 708 3.14 37.94 -39.86
CA VAL A 708 3.84 37.22 -38.80
C VAL A 708 3.93 38.14 -37.59
N SER A 709 3.65 37.63 -36.39
CA SER A 709 3.85 38.40 -35.16
C SER A 709 5.33 38.64 -34.86
N PRO A 710 5.66 39.55 -33.92
CA PRO A 710 6.97 39.53 -33.29
C PRO A 710 7.27 38.15 -32.66
N PRO A 711 8.54 37.72 -32.59
CA PRO A 711 8.90 36.46 -31.96
C PRO A 711 8.57 36.46 -30.47
N SER A 712 8.23 35.29 -29.94
CA SER A 712 8.13 35.06 -28.49
C SER A 712 9.46 35.32 -27.78
N ALA A 713 9.44 35.25 -26.44
CA ALA A 713 10.68 35.05 -25.69
C ALA A 713 11.40 33.81 -26.23
N ALA A 714 12.73 33.88 -26.28
CA ALA A 714 13.55 32.75 -26.72
C ALA A 714 13.51 31.64 -25.66
N PHE A 715 13.33 30.40 -26.11
CA PHE A 715 13.51 29.22 -25.28
C PHE A 715 14.86 28.57 -25.56
N GLN A 716 15.34 27.82 -24.58
CA GLN A 716 16.49 26.93 -24.69
C GLN A 716 16.00 25.51 -24.42
N VAL A 717 16.43 24.55 -25.24
CA VAL A 717 16.04 23.16 -25.10
C VAL A 717 17.19 22.25 -25.53
N THR A 718 17.29 21.10 -24.89
CA THR A 718 18.28 20.08 -25.23
C THR A 718 17.53 18.77 -25.43
N PRO A 719 17.42 18.24 -26.67
CA PRO A 719 16.95 16.88 -26.91
C PRO A 719 17.74 15.89 -26.05
N ASP A 720 17.06 14.96 -25.39
CA ASP A 720 17.74 13.96 -24.57
C ASP A 720 16.89 12.71 -24.34
N ILE A 721 17.55 11.62 -23.93
CA ILE A 721 16.93 10.39 -23.45
C ILE A 721 17.32 10.17 -21.98
N PRO A 722 16.38 9.76 -21.10
CA PRO A 722 16.70 9.53 -19.69
C PRO A 722 17.79 8.47 -19.48
N ALA A 723 18.61 8.65 -18.44
CA ALA A 723 19.54 7.63 -17.97
C ALA A 723 18.79 6.42 -17.38
N PRO A 724 19.44 5.24 -17.28
CA PRO A 724 18.88 4.12 -16.54
C PRO A 724 18.63 4.50 -15.07
N GLY A 725 17.47 4.12 -14.53
CA GLY A 725 17.08 4.49 -13.17
C GLY A 725 17.93 3.82 -12.08
N LYS A 726 18.45 2.62 -12.35
CA LYS A 726 19.34 1.88 -11.45
C LYS A 726 20.35 1.06 -12.25
N ILE A 727 21.56 0.93 -11.72
CA ILE A 727 22.63 0.08 -12.25
C ILE A 727 23.12 -0.80 -11.11
N LEU A 728 23.13 -2.10 -11.35
CA LEU A 728 23.73 -3.10 -10.48
C LEU A 728 25.00 -3.63 -11.12
N ALA A 729 26.02 -3.87 -10.31
CA ALA A 729 27.25 -4.50 -10.74
C ALA A 729 27.65 -5.60 -9.77
N VAL A 730 27.79 -6.83 -10.28
CA VAL A 730 28.21 -8.01 -9.53
C VAL A 730 29.66 -8.30 -9.83
N ALA A 731 30.52 -8.25 -8.81
CA ALA A 731 31.94 -8.54 -8.94
C ALA A 731 32.19 -9.99 -9.35
N GLY A 732 33.31 -10.28 -10.02
CA GLY A 732 33.86 -11.63 -10.20
C GLY A 732 35.37 -11.61 -10.36
N ASP A 733 35.98 -12.77 -10.62
CA ASP A 733 37.44 -12.88 -10.83
C ASP A 733 37.86 -12.18 -12.14
N ALA A 734 38.58 -11.07 -12.00
CA ALA A 734 39.02 -10.19 -13.09
C ALA A 734 37.87 -9.71 -14.01
N LYS A 735 36.63 -9.70 -13.52
CA LYS A 735 35.42 -9.34 -14.29
C LYS A 735 34.33 -8.72 -13.42
N ALA A 736 33.31 -8.15 -14.05
CA ALA A 736 32.07 -7.75 -13.39
C ALA A 736 30.88 -7.91 -14.33
N HIS A 737 29.74 -8.39 -13.82
CA HIS A 737 28.47 -8.39 -14.53
C HIS A 737 27.73 -7.09 -14.23
N VAL A 738 27.24 -6.40 -15.24
CA VAL A 738 26.50 -5.13 -15.11
C VAL A 738 25.10 -5.32 -15.65
N GLU A 739 24.10 -4.89 -14.87
CA GLU A 739 22.69 -4.90 -15.29
C GLU A 739 22.02 -3.57 -14.93
N VAL A 740 21.19 -3.05 -15.83
CA VAL A 740 20.52 -1.75 -15.68
C VAL A 740 19.02 -1.85 -15.84
N THR A 741 18.29 -0.98 -15.16
CA THR A 741 16.84 -0.86 -15.36
C THR A 741 16.56 -0.42 -16.81
N PRO A 742 15.77 -1.19 -17.59
CA PRO A 742 15.50 -0.86 -18.98
C PRO A 742 14.86 0.54 -19.15
N VAL A 743 15.35 1.33 -20.10
CA VAL A 743 14.78 2.63 -20.47
C VAL A 743 13.91 2.49 -21.70
N ALA A 744 12.65 2.90 -21.60
CA ALA A 744 11.70 2.84 -22.70
C ALA A 744 12.20 3.65 -23.92
N GLY A 745 12.24 3.01 -25.10
CA GLY A 745 12.70 3.64 -26.34
C GLY A 745 14.23 3.67 -26.53
N ALA A 746 15.02 3.22 -25.55
CA ALA A 746 16.45 3.05 -25.73
C ALA A 746 16.74 1.88 -26.70
N ALA A 747 17.65 2.12 -27.65
CA ALA A 747 18.18 1.10 -28.55
C ALA A 747 19.36 0.32 -27.95
N GLY A 748 19.90 0.79 -26.83
CA GLY A 748 21.01 0.19 -26.10
C GLY A 748 21.57 1.13 -25.03
N TYR A 749 22.72 0.79 -24.48
CA TYR A 749 23.39 1.52 -23.41
C TYR A 749 24.86 1.71 -23.75
N GLY A 750 25.40 2.89 -23.50
CA GLY A 750 26.84 3.16 -23.54
C GLY A 750 27.39 3.20 -22.12
N TYR A 751 28.66 2.80 -21.96
CA TYR A 751 29.32 2.81 -20.67
C TYR A 751 30.76 3.31 -20.73
N GLU A 752 31.24 3.87 -19.61
CA GLU A 752 32.61 4.36 -19.41
C GLU A 752 33.17 3.84 -18.07
N LEU A 753 34.44 3.43 -18.06
CA LEU A 753 35.16 3.06 -16.84
C LEU A 753 36.01 4.25 -16.34
N LEU A 754 35.68 4.77 -15.16
CA LEU A 754 36.30 5.99 -14.62
C LEU A 754 37.49 5.74 -13.69
N SER A 755 37.68 4.51 -13.22
CA SER A 755 38.74 4.10 -12.29
C SER A 755 39.14 2.63 -12.53
N GLY A 756 40.38 2.25 -12.19
CA GLY A 756 40.94 0.90 -12.41
C GLY A 756 42.16 0.87 -13.35
N ALA A 757 42.70 -0.32 -13.67
CA ALA A 757 43.86 -0.46 -14.55
C ALA A 757 43.57 -0.10 -16.02
N GLN A 758 42.30 -0.08 -16.44
CA GLN A 758 41.82 0.30 -17.78
C GLN A 758 41.09 1.66 -17.76
N LEU A 759 41.77 2.72 -17.31
CA LEU A 759 41.21 4.08 -17.28
C LEU A 759 40.72 4.51 -18.68
N ALA A 760 39.47 4.99 -18.75
CA ALA A 760 38.81 5.50 -19.96
C ALA A 760 38.49 4.46 -21.05
N ALA A 761 38.36 3.18 -20.70
CA ALA A 761 37.72 2.20 -21.58
C ALA A 761 36.21 2.52 -21.68
N ALA A 762 35.69 2.61 -22.90
CA ALA A 762 34.28 2.87 -23.18
C ALA A 762 33.73 1.85 -24.19
N GLY A 763 32.46 1.49 -24.04
CA GLY A 763 31.80 0.51 -24.90
C GLY A 763 30.30 0.76 -25.03
N GLN A 764 29.64 -0.08 -25.85
CA GLN A 764 28.19 -0.07 -25.99
C GLN A 764 27.65 -1.51 -25.91
N SER A 765 26.45 -1.64 -25.34
CA SER A 765 25.67 -2.88 -25.29
C SER A 765 24.30 -2.64 -25.92
N GLY A 766 23.84 -3.59 -26.73
CA GLY A 766 22.45 -3.62 -27.22
C GLY A 766 21.45 -4.21 -26.20
N SER A 767 21.95 -4.73 -25.09
CA SER A 767 21.18 -5.37 -24.01
C SER A 767 21.26 -4.55 -22.72
N SER A 768 20.28 -4.67 -21.83
CA SER A 768 20.30 -4.09 -20.49
C SER A 768 21.21 -4.83 -19.51
N ALA A 769 21.86 -5.92 -19.92
CA ALA A 769 22.85 -6.65 -19.14
C ALA A 769 24.08 -6.98 -20.01
N TRP A 770 25.28 -6.89 -19.44
CA TRP A 770 26.54 -7.23 -20.12
C TRP A 770 27.68 -7.48 -19.11
N ASP A 771 28.79 -8.01 -19.60
CA ASP A 771 30.01 -8.21 -18.81
C ASP A 771 31.10 -7.20 -19.12
N LEU A 772 31.86 -6.89 -18.09
CA LEU A 772 33.18 -6.26 -18.15
C LEU A 772 34.23 -7.33 -17.87
N ALA A 773 35.26 -7.42 -18.71
CA ALA A 773 36.37 -8.36 -18.56
C ALA A 773 37.70 -7.62 -18.34
N GLU A 774 38.77 -8.37 -18.06
CA GLU A 774 40.13 -7.85 -17.90
C GLU A 774 40.28 -6.79 -16.79
N LEU A 775 39.44 -6.87 -15.76
CA LEU A 775 39.53 -6.02 -14.59
C LEU A 775 40.63 -6.52 -13.64
N THR A 776 41.15 -5.64 -12.79
CA THR A 776 42.14 -6.02 -11.76
C THR A 776 41.42 -6.29 -10.44
N ASN A 777 41.66 -7.47 -9.85
CA ASN A 777 41.12 -7.80 -8.53
C ASN A 777 41.60 -6.83 -7.45
N ASP A 778 40.75 -6.64 -6.44
CA ASP A 778 40.93 -5.76 -5.28
C ASP A 778 41.07 -4.26 -5.62
N MET A 779 40.88 -3.89 -6.89
CA MET A 779 40.85 -2.51 -7.35
C MET A 779 39.41 -2.10 -7.69
N PRO A 780 38.82 -1.09 -7.02
CA PRO A 780 37.47 -0.64 -7.35
C PRO A 780 37.42 0.00 -8.74
N VAL A 781 36.35 -0.33 -9.48
CA VAL A 781 36.05 0.19 -10.82
C VAL A 781 34.68 0.86 -10.78
N THR A 782 34.63 2.14 -11.13
CA THR A 782 33.39 2.90 -11.28
C THR A 782 32.91 2.80 -12.73
N VAL A 783 31.72 2.24 -12.91
CA VAL A 783 31.03 2.08 -14.20
C VAL A 783 29.99 3.17 -14.32
N ARG A 784 30.15 4.05 -15.31
CA ARG A 784 29.14 5.04 -15.72
C ARG A 784 28.36 4.51 -16.89
N VAL A 785 27.03 4.58 -16.87
CA VAL A 785 26.16 4.13 -17.98
C VAL A 785 25.18 5.23 -18.37
N TYR A 786 25.01 5.43 -19.67
CA TYR A 786 24.01 6.30 -20.27
C TYR A 786 23.17 5.54 -21.31
N SER A 787 21.93 5.98 -21.55
CA SER A 787 21.05 5.37 -22.54
C SER A 787 21.39 5.85 -23.96
N VAL A 788 21.21 4.99 -24.96
CA VAL A 788 21.35 5.35 -26.37
C VAL A 788 19.98 5.29 -27.03
N GLY A 789 19.44 6.44 -27.42
CA GLY A 789 18.13 6.58 -28.05
C GLY A 789 18.18 6.80 -29.56
N ARG A 790 17.06 7.15 -30.16
CA ARG A 790 16.93 7.53 -31.57
C ARG A 790 17.75 8.78 -31.92
N GLY A 791 17.91 9.71 -30.98
CA GLY A 791 18.76 10.89 -31.11
C GLY A 791 20.25 10.64 -30.86
N GLY A 792 20.64 9.40 -30.57
CA GLY A 792 22.00 9.03 -30.15
C GLY A 792 22.15 8.98 -28.63
N ASN A 793 23.39 9.18 -28.15
CA ASN A 793 23.73 9.08 -26.73
C ASN A 793 22.98 10.12 -25.89
N GLY A 794 22.38 9.68 -24.79
CA GLY A 794 21.84 10.60 -23.78
C GLY A 794 22.95 11.32 -23.01
N THR A 795 22.63 12.45 -22.40
CA THR A 795 23.62 13.24 -21.62
C THR A 795 23.65 12.89 -20.15
N ALA A 796 22.52 12.43 -19.62
CA ALA A 796 22.44 11.91 -18.26
C ALA A 796 23.04 10.50 -18.17
N PHE A 797 23.59 10.19 -17.01
CA PHE A 797 24.15 8.88 -16.71
C PHE A 797 23.80 8.45 -15.29
N ALA A 798 23.91 7.15 -15.03
CA ALA A 798 23.97 6.59 -13.69
C ALA A 798 25.35 5.94 -13.48
N GLU A 799 25.78 5.80 -12.23
CA GLU A 799 27.07 5.24 -11.85
C GLU A 799 26.92 4.17 -10.78
N THR A 800 27.80 3.17 -10.81
CA THR A 800 27.99 2.22 -9.71
C THR A 800 29.47 1.87 -9.59
N THR A 801 29.91 1.44 -8.42
CA THR A 801 31.29 0.97 -8.19
C THR A 801 31.28 -0.49 -7.81
N VAL A 802 32.11 -1.27 -8.49
CA VAL A 802 32.31 -2.69 -8.23
C VAL A 802 33.78 -2.96 -7.96
N THR A 803 34.09 -3.83 -7.01
CA THR A 803 35.46 -4.27 -6.74
C THR A 803 35.57 -5.74 -7.11
N PRO A 804 36.16 -6.07 -8.28
CA PRO A 804 36.46 -7.45 -8.67
C PRO A 804 37.33 -8.12 -7.61
N LYS A 805 37.17 -9.42 -7.39
CA LYS A 805 37.92 -10.18 -6.39
C LYS A 805 38.32 -11.53 -6.93
N ALA A 806 39.49 -12.02 -6.51
CA ALA A 806 39.89 -13.39 -6.79
C ALA A 806 38.93 -14.34 -6.07
N GLU A 807 38.15 -15.10 -6.84
CA GLU A 807 37.14 -16.00 -6.32
C GLU A 807 37.18 -17.35 -7.04
N GLU A 808 36.80 -18.40 -6.32
CA GLU A 808 36.51 -19.70 -6.90
C GLU A 808 35.02 -19.76 -7.25
N LEU A 809 34.73 -19.78 -8.54
CA LEU A 809 33.37 -19.85 -9.06
C LEU A 809 32.81 -21.27 -8.89
N ARG A 810 31.68 -21.39 -8.19
CA ARG A 810 30.95 -22.66 -8.07
C ARG A 810 29.76 -22.73 -9.04
N PHE A 811 29.09 -21.60 -9.25
CA PHE A 811 27.95 -21.52 -10.16
C PHE A 811 27.77 -20.09 -10.66
N GLU A 812 27.42 -19.93 -11.93
CA GLU A 812 27.00 -18.67 -12.55
C GLU A 812 26.00 -18.97 -13.66
N ASP A 813 24.95 -18.15 -13.77
CA ASP A 813 24.01 -18.17 -14.89
C ASP A 813 23.39 -16.78 -15.12
N ARG A 814 23.07 -16.51 -16.39
CA ARG A 814 22.53 -15.25 -16.93
C ARG A 814 21.31 -15.48 -17.80
N PHE A 815 20.92 -16.75 -17.97
CA PHE A 815 19.72 -17.13 -18.70
C PHE A 815 19.75 -16.76 -20.20
N GLU A 816 20.92 -16.52 -20.80
CA GLU A 816 21.05 -16.16 -22.22
C GLU A 816 20.87 -17.36 -23.18
N ALA A 817 21.06 -18.60 -22.71
CA ALA A 817 21.15 -19.81 -23.54
C ALA A 817 19.86 -20.66 -23.59
N GLY A 818 18.75 -20.19 -23.01
CA GLY A 818 17.40 -20.77 -23.20
C GLY A 818 17.16 -22.19 -22.66
N GLY A 819 17.88 -22.66 -21.63
CA GLY A 819 17.70 -24.01 -21.09
C GLY A 819 17.84 -24.14 -19.58
N LEU A 820 17.01 -24.99 -18.97
CA LEU A 820 16.97 -25.26 -17.51
C LEU A 820 17.70 -26.55 -17.10
N SER A 821 18.60 -27.09 -17.92
CA SER A 821 19.24 -28.40 -17.66
C SER A 821 20.09 -28.45 -16.38
N ARG A 822 20.57 -27.29 -15.90
CA ARG A 822 21.33 -27.14 -14.66
C ARG A 822 20.45 -26.98 -13.42
N TYR A 823 19.14 -26.96 -13.61
CA TYR A 823 18.17 -26.72 -12.55
C TYR A 823 17.28 -27.94 -12.33
N GLN A 824 16.80 -28.07 -11.10
CA GLN A 824 15.76 -28.99 -10.69
C GLN A 824 14.54 -28.16 -10.34
N GLN A 825 13.48 -28.29 -11.13
CA GLN A 825 12.20 -27.66 -10.84
C GLN A 825 11.49 -28.49 -9.78
N ASP A 826 11.44 -27.98 -8.54
CA ASP A 826 11.05 -28.79 -7.38
C ASP A 826 9.54 -28.74 -7.11
N VAL A 827 8.90 -27.56 -7.28
CA VAL A 827 7.47 -27.37 -7.00
C VAL A 827 6.68 -26.85 -8.22
N SER A 828 7.31 -26.08 -9.11
CA SER A 828 6.60 -25.37 -10.18
C SER A 828 7.36 -25.31 -11.50
N GLU A 829 6.68 -24.83 -12.54
CA GLU A 829 7.27 -24.57 -13.85
C GLU A 829 7.91 -23.18 -13.91
N TRP A 830 9.17 -23.18 -14.35
CA TRP A 830 9.98 -22.02 -14.66
C TRP A 830 10.35 -22.03 -16.13
N LYS A 831 10.61 -20.86 -16.68
CA LYS A 831 11.03 -20.71 -18.07
C LYS A 831 12.04 -19.59 -18.21
N VAL A 832 12.87 -19.70 -19.24
CA VAL A 832 13.81 -18.65 -19.61
C VAL A 832 13.28 -17.94 -20.85
N GLU A 833 13.00 -16.65 -20.73
CA GLU A 833 12.49 -15.80 -21.82
C GLU A 833 13.27 -14.49 -21.82
N ASP A 834 13.78 -14.09 -23.00
CA ASP A 834 14.51 -12.83 -23.20
C ASP A 834 15.66 -12.57 -22.20
N GLY A 835 16.41 -13.62 -21.83
CA GLY A 835 17.52 -13.52 -20.88
C GLY A 835 17.09 -13.38 -19.42
N VAL A 836 15.85 -13.76 -19.10
CA VAL A 836 15.29 -13.68 -17.74
C VAL A 836 14.69 -15.03 -17.37
N LEU A 837 15.01 -15.52 -16.17
CA LEU A 837 14.33 -16.66 -15.57
C LEU A 837 13.01 -16.17 -14.97
N LYS A 838 11.89 -16.72 -15.43
CA LYS A 838 10.54 -16.33 -15.03
C LYS A 838 9.82 -17.51 -14.40
N HIS A 839 9.13 -17.25 -13.29
CA HIS A 839 8.12 -18.15 -12.80
C HIS A 839 6.93 -18.18 -13.79
N ALA A 840 6.47 -19.37 -14.18
CA ALA A 840 5.41 -19.53 -15.17
C ALA A 840 4.08 -20.03 -14.57
N SER A 841 4.12 -21.07 -13.72
CA SER A 841 2.93 -21.63 -13.04
C SER A 841 3.30 -22.69 -11.99
N GLY A 842 2.56 -22.78 -10.88
CA GLY A 842 2.74 -23.77 -9.80
C GLY A 842 1.49 -23.99 -8.94
N GLY A 843 1.49 -25.02 -8.09
CA GLY A 843 0.42 -25.26 -7.12
C GLY A 843 0.37 -24.15 -6.06
N ASP A 844 -0.80 -23.59 -5.80
CA ASP A 844 -1.02 -22.45 -4.88
C ASP A 844 -0.15 -21.20 -5.13
N HIS A 845 0.31 -21.00 -6.38
CA HIS A 845 1.25 -19.94 -6.80
C HIS A 845 2.68 -20.03 -6.24
N GLN A 846 3.00 -21.11 -5.50
CA GLN A 846 4.36 -21.35 -5.03
C GLN A 846 5.26 -21.82 -6.18
N GLY A 847 6.49 -21.31 -6.21
CA GLY A 847 7.52 -21.68 -7.17
C GLY A 847 8.90 -21.84 -6.57
N GLU A 848 9.47 -23.03 -6.77
CA GLU A 848 10.81 -23.39 -6.32
C GLU A 848 11.63 -24.03 -7.43
N ILE A 849 12.87 -23.57 -7.56
CA ILE A 849 13.84 -24.14 -8.50
C ILE A 849 15.23 -24.25 -7.86
N GLY A 850 15.66 -25.49 -7.63
CA GLY A 850 16.99 -25.81 -7.11
C GLY A 850 18.06 -25.86 -8.18
N ILE A 851 19.31 -25.59 -7.80
CA ILE A 851 20.48 -25.75 -8.65
C ILE A 851 21.01 -27.18 -8.48
N ARG A 852 21.18 -27.91 -9.60
CA ARG A 852 21.70 -29.29 -9.57
C ARG A 852 23.17 -29.32 -9.17
N ASP A 853 23.52 -30.33 -8.39
CA ASP A 853 24.90 -30.68 -8.01
C ASP A 853 25.68 -29.54 -7.31
N LEU A 854 24.98 -28.54 -6.76
CA LEU A 854 25.55 -27.46 -5.97
C LEU A 854 25.23 -27.65 -4.49
N GLN A 855 26.28 -27.79 -3.68
CA GLN A 855 26.21 -27.68 -2.23
C GLN A 855 27.12 -26.56 -1.74
N ILE A 856 26.63 -25.77 -0.78
CA ILE A 856 27.38 -24.68 -0.18
C ILE A 856 27.50 -24.86 1.33
N ILE A 857 28.71 -24.65 1.86
CA ILE A 857 28.98 -24.45 3.28
C ILE A 857 29.21 -22.95 3.44
N ASP A 858 30.37 -22.45 3.00
CA ASP A 858 30.73 -21.03 3.03
C ASP A 858 30.79 -20.44 1.62
N GLY A 859 30.70 -19.11 1.55
CA GLY A 859 30.76 -18.36 0.30
C GLY A 859 29.73 -17.25 0.23
N THR A 860 29.54 -16.71 -0.97
CA THR A 860 28.56 -15.67 -1.27
C THR A 860 27.62 -16.16 -2.37
N LEU A 861 26.32 -16.05 -2.11
CA LEU A 861 25.27 -16.21 -3.10
C LEU A 861 24.82 -14.83 -3.53
N THR A 862 24.76 -14.59 -4.83
CA THR A 862 24.38 -13.30 -5.41
C THR A 862 23.30 -13.50 -6.47
N VAL A 863 22.20 -12.78 -6.36
CA VAL A 863 21.07 -12.87 -7.30
C VAL A 863 20.57 -11.48 -7.65
N ILE A 864 20.25 -11.26 -8.93
CA ILE A 864 19.51 -10.06 -9.36
C ILE A 864 18.05 -10.44 -9.60
N ALA A 865 17.15 -9.91 -8.77
CA ALA A 865 15.70 -10.04 -8.92
C ALA A 865 15.09 -8.81 -9.61
N LYS A 866 14.02 -9.03 -10.37
CA LYS A 866 13.25 -8.01 -11.07
C LYS A 866 11.82 -8.02 -10.57
N HIS A 867 11.34 -6.89 -10.05
CA HIS A 867 9.96 -6.78 -9.55
C HIS A 867 9.04 -6.30 -10.67
N ALA A 868 8.66 -7.22 -11.57
CA ALA A 868 7.95 -6.90 -12.82
C ALA A 868 6.44 -6.67 -12.65
N THR A 869 5.81 -7.22 -11.62
CA THR A 869 4.39 -7.03 -11.28
C THR A 869 4.22 -6.65 -9.82
N ALA A 870 3.13 -5.99 -9.45
CA ALA A 870 2.91 -5.53 -8.07
C ALA A 870 2.77 -6.68 -7.06
N GLY A 871 2.34 -7.87 -7.53
CA GLY A 871 2.25 -9.09 -6.72
C GLY A 871 3.51 -9.93 -6.74
N ALA A 872 4.55 -9.52 -7.48
CA ALA A 872 5.75 -10.33 -7.64
C ALA A 872 6.55 -10.39 -6.34
N ASP A 873 6.95 -11.58 -5.96
CA ASP A 873 7.84 -11.81 -4.85
C ASP A 873 9.10 -12.53 -5.35
N TRP A 874 10.16 -12.58 -4.55
CA TRP A 874 11.41 -13.16 -5.02
C TRP A 874 12.31 -13.49 -3.84
N GLY A 875 12.98 -14.63 -3.90
CA GLY A 875 13.93 -15.03 -2.87
C GLY A 875 14.95 -16.06 -3.32
N ILE A 876 15.90 -16.31 -2.44
CA ILE A 876 16.96 -17.32 -2.53
C ILE A 876 16.74 -18.33 -1.41
N THR A 877 16.90 -19.61 -1.71
CA THR A 877 17.02 -20.66 -0.69
C THR A 877 18.42 -21.22 -0.64
N PHE A 878 18.90 -21.53 0.56
CA PHE A 878 20.29 -21.95 0.76
C PHE A 878 20.48 -22.76 2.04
N ARG A 879 21.40 -23.73 1.96
CA ARG A 879 21.68 -24.76 2.98
C ARG A 879 20.44 -25.58 3.35
N GLY A 880 20.67 -26.79 3.85
CA GLY A 880 19.62 -27.77 4.11
C GLY A 880 19.36 -28.76 2.97
N PRO A 881 18.64 -29.87 3.26
CA PRO A 881 18.45 -30.98 2.32
C PRO A 881 17.39 -30.71 1.23
N SER A 882 16.45 -29.78 1.46
CA SER A 882 15.35 -29.45 0.56
C SER A 882 14.94 -27.99 0.73
N TYR A 883 14.02 -27.51 -0.11
CA TYR A 883 13.50 -26.15 -0.01
C TYR A 883 12.80 -25.88 1.34
N ASP A 884 11.94 -26.80 1.78
CA ASP A 884 11.13 -26.67 3.01
C ASP A 884 11.94 -26.96 4.29
N LYS A 885 13.18 -27.45 4.13
CA LYS A 885 14.14 -27.75 5.19
C LYS A 885 15.48 -27.10 4.88
N GLY A 886 15.59 -25.81 5.21
CA GLY A 886 16.71 -24.96 4.82
C GLY A 886 16.48 -23.49 5.20
N TYR A 887 17.39 -22.61 4.78
CA TYR A 887 17.19 -21.17 4.94
C TYR A 887 16.62 -20.53 3.67
N GLY A 888 15.90 -19.42 3.85
CA GLY A 888 15.39 -18.60 2.75
C GLY A 888 15.53 -17.11 3.06
N PHE A 889 15.96 -16.32 2.07
CA PHE A 889 16.03 -14.86 2.12
C PHE A 889 15.37 -14.25 0.89
N GLY A 890 14.45 -13.30 1.08
CA GLY A 890 13.73 -12.71 -0.04
C GLY A 890 12.78 -11.60 0.36
N PHE A 891 12.04 -11.10 -0.61
CA PHE A 891 10.96 -10.13 -0.47
C PHE A 891 9.60 -10.81 -0.61
N GLU A 892 8.68 -10.54 0.30
CA GLU A 892 7.30 -11.03 0.29
C GLU A 892 6.42 -10.04 1.07
N ASN A 893 5.19 -9.78 0.62
CA ASN A 893 4.17 -9.03 1.37
C ASN A 893 4.65 -7.68 1.95
N GLY A 894 5.45 -6.93 1.20
CA GLY A 894 5.95 -5.61 1.62
C GLY A 894 7.08 -5.66 2.64
N SER A 895 7.77 -6.79 2.80
CA SER A 895 8.89 -6.95 3.72
C SER A 895 9.97 -7.88 3.18
N LEU A 896 11.21 -7.69 3.63
CA LEU A 896 12.28 -8.67 3.51
C LEU A 896 12.18 -9.67 4.66
N TYR A 897 12.48 -10.94 4.39
CA TYR A 897 12.47 -12.02 5.38
C TYR A 897 13.78 -12.81 5.37
N LEU A 898 14.15 -13.35 6.53
CA LEU A 898 15.11 -14.43 6.65
C LEU A 898 14.44 -15.56 7.45
N ARG A 899 14.31 -16.74 6.83
CA ARG A 899 13.58 -17.89 7.38
C ARG A 899 14.46 -19.13 7.52
N LYS A 900 14.11 -20.01 8.45
CA LYS A 900 14.59 -21.38 8.64
C LYS A 900 13.38 -22.31 8.69
N ASP A 901 13.32 -23.31 7.83
CA ASP A 901 12.20 -24.28 7.74
C ASP A 901 10.83 -23.61 7.60
N GLY A 902 10.78 -22.52 6.82
CA GLY A 902 9.59 -21.68 6.65
C GLY A 902 9.28 -20.75 7.83
N GLN A 903 9.95 -20.89 8.97
CA GLN A 903 9.78 -20.05 10.16
C GLN A 903 10.73 -18.86 10.15
N ALA A 904 10.30 -17.70 10.67
CA ALA A 904 11.15 -16.52 10.74
C ALA A 904 12.38 -16.77 11.63
N LEU A 905 13.58 -16.60 11.08
CA LEU A 905 14.85 -16.65 11.81
C LEU A 905 15.18 -15.29 12.45
N ALA A 906 14.68 -14.20 11.85
CA ALA A 906 14.76 -12.83 12.37
C ALA A 906 13.46 -12.07 12.04
N SER A 907 13.20 -10.97 12.75
CA SER A 907 12.05 -10.08 12.47
C SER A 907 12.14 -9.51 11.06
N SER A 908 11.04 -9.54 10.30
CA SER A 908 11.02 -9.03 8.93
C SER A 908 11.34 -7.53 8.88
N VAL A 909 11.98 -7.09 7.79
CA VAL A 909 12.37 -5.69 7.57
C VAL A 909 11.40 -5.09 6.54
N PRO A 910 10.65 -4.02 6.87
CA PRO A 910 9.77 -3.36 5.91
C PRO A 910 10.53 -2.94 4.66
N PHE A 911 9.99 -3.29 3.48
CA PHE A 911 10.65 -3.03 2.21
C PHE A 911 9.60 -2.80 1.13
N THR A 912 9.82 -1.80 0.27
CA THR A 912 8.89 -1.50 -0.83
C THR A 912 9.61 -1.71 -2.15
N ALA A 913 9.27 -2.80 -2.82
CA ALA A 913 9.74 -3.04 -4.18
C ALA A 913 8.99 -2.11 -5.15
N LYS A 914 9.71 -1.22 -5.83
CA LYS A 914 9.22 -0.44 -6.97
C LYS A 914 8.94 -1.35 -8.17
N LEU A 915 7.78 -1.16 -8.80
CA LEU A 915 7.43 -1.81 -10.06
C LEU A 915 8.49 -1.50 -11.14
N GLY A 916 8.97 -2.53 -11.83
CA GLY A 916 10.07 -2.46 -12.79
C GLY A 916 11.46 -2.30 -12.15
N GLY A 917 11.56 -2.37 -10.82
CA GLY A 917 12.82 -2.24 -10.08
C GLY A 917 13.70 -3.48 -10.17
N LEU A 918 15.02 -3.25 -10.13
CA LEU A 918 16.05 -4.29 -9.99
C LEU A 918 16.56 -4.33 -8.56
N TYR A 919 16.82 -5.52 -8.02
CA TYR A 919 17.30 -5.72 -6.66
C TYR A 919 18.44 -6.73 -6.61
N LEU A 920 19.55 -6.36 -5.96
CA LEU A 920 20.68 -7.25 -5.75
C LEU A 920 20.55 -7.92 -4.38
N LEU A 921 20.24 -9.21 -4.37
CA LEU A 921 20.26 -10.02 -3.17
C LEU A 921 21.64 -10.63 -3.01
N GLU A 922 22.21 -10.52 -1.81
CA GLU A 922 23.48 -11.16 -1.47
C GLU A 922 23.38 -11.89 -0.14
N VAL A 923 23.79 -13.15 -0.08
CA VAL A 923 23.89 -13.93 1.16
C VAL A 923 25.33 -14.36 1.35
N ARG A 924 25.99 -13.83 2.38
CA ARG A 924 27.33 -14.19 2.81
C ARG A 924 27.26 -15.21 3.93
N LEU A 925 27.96 -16.32 3.73
CA LEU A 925 27.96 -17.49 4.60
C LEU A 925 29.37 -17.72 5.12
N GLN A 926 29.52 -17.72 6.45
CA GLN A 926 30.79 -18.01 7.13
C GLN A 926 30.55 -18.84 8.40
N GLY A 927 30.71 -20.15 8.29
CA GLY A 927 30.36 -21.11 9.33
C GLY A 927 28.90 -20.95 9.74
N LYS A 928 28.66 -20.62 11.01
CA LYS A 928 27.32 -20.36 11.57
C LYS A 928 26.78 -18.95 11.29
N HIS A 929 27.61 -18.06 10.77
CA HIS A 929 27.24 -16.68 10.48
C HIS A 929 26.58 -16.57 9.11
N ILE A 930 25.42 -15.92 9.09
CA ILE A 930 24.63 -15.66 7.88
C ILE A 930 24.38 -14.16 7.83
N GLN A 931 24.89 -13.50 6.80
CA GLN A 931 24.63 -12.10 6.53
C GLN A 931 23.88 -11.98 5.19
N ALA A 932 22.68 -11.43 5.21
CA ALA A 932 21.86 -11.22 4.01
C ALA A 932 21.71 -9.72 3.72
N LEU A 933 21.96 -9.34 2.48
CA LEU A 933 22.03 -7.97 2.02
C LEU A 933 21.09 -7.75 0.84
N ILE A 934 20.56 -6.53 0.76
CA ILE A 934 19.79 -6.03 -0.38
C ILE A 934 20.48 -4.77 -0.90
N ASP A 935 20.83 -4.74 -2.17
CA ASP A 935 21.52 -3.61 -2.82
C ASP A 935 22.82 -3.18 -2.11
N GLY A 936 23.51 -4.13 -1.47
CA GLY A 936 24.75 -3.89 -0.72
C GLY A 936 24.55 -3.48 0.75
N GLU A 937 23.31 -3.23 1.18
CA GLU A 937 22.96 -2.90 2.57
C GLU A 937 22.59 -4.17 3.35
N VAL A 938 23.10 -4.31 4.58
CA VAL A 938 22.81 -5.47 5.43
C VAL A 938 21.36 -5.42 5.93
N ALA A 939 20.54 -6.36 5.50
CA ALA A 939 19.17 -6.54 5.97
C ALA A 939 19.12 -7.45 7.20
N PHE A 940 19.94 -8.50 7.22
CA PHE A 940 20.01 -9.47 8.31
C PHE A 940 21.44 -9.87 8.60
N ASP A 941 21.76 -10.05 9.88
CA ASP A 941 23.05 -10.51 10.38
C ASP A 941 22.78 -11.41 11.58
N VAL A 942 22.86 -12.73 11.37
CA VAL A 942 22.44 -13.74 12.35
C VAL A 942 23.47 -14.85 12.49
N THR A 943 23.38 -15.58 13.60
CA THR A 943 24.13 -16.81 13.83
C THR A 943 23.18 -17.97 14.07
N ASP A 944 23.26 -19.02 13.25
CA ASP A 944 22.45 -20.24 13.38
C ASP A 944 23.24 -21.47 12.93
N THR A 945 23.01 -22.61 13.60
CA THR A 945 23.75 -23.87 13.37
C THR A 945 22.86 -25.01 12.87
N ALA A 946 21.59 -24.75 12.55
CA ALA A 946 20.67 -25.80 12.12
C ALA A 946 21.13 -26.44 10.80
N TYR A 947 21.53 -25.62 9.84
CA TYR A 947 22.11 -26.07 8.58
C TYR A 947 23.46 -25.40 8.36
N THR A 948 24.51 -26.21 8.32
CA THR A 948 25.87 -25.73 8.03
C THR A 948 26.28 -26.00 6.58
N SER A 949 25.55 -26.87 5.89
CA SER A 949 25.73 -27.21 4.48
C SER A 949 24.38 -27.46 3.80
N GLY A 950 24.33 -27.40 2.46
CA GLY A 950 23.19 -27.92 1.69
C GLY A 950 22.96 -27.22 0.35
N ARG A 951 21.76 -27.41 -0.20
CA ARG A 951 21.38 -27.00 -1.56
C ARG A 951 21.26 -25.48 -1.69
N VAL A 952 21.18 -25.00 -2.93
CA VAL A 952 20.88 -23.61 -3.29
C VAL A 952 19.76 -23.58 -4.33
N GLY A 953 18.84 -22.63 -4.22
CA GLY A 953 17.73 -22.45 -5.16
C GLY A 953 17.17 -21.03 -5.17
N LEU A 954 16.13 -20.84 -5.97
CA LEU A 954 15.35 -19.60 -6.08
C LEU A 954 13.89 -19.88 -5.73
N HIS A 955 13.23 -18.85 -5.20
CA HIS A 955 11.92 -18.93 -4.57
C HIS A 955 10.96 -17.84 -5.06
N SER A 956 9.68 -18.19 -5.15
CA SER A 956 8.54 -17.29 -5.42
C SER A 956 7.21 -17.85 -4.86
N TRP A 957 6.31 -16.96 -4.47
CA TRP A 957 4.86 -17.12 -4.25
C TRP A 957 4.02 -16.42 -5.33
N GLY A 958 4.63 -15.66 -6.25
CA GLY A 958 3.97 -14.99 -7.36
C GLY A 958 4.94 -14.34 -8.35
N ASP A 959 4.83 -14.67 -9.64
CA ASP A 959 5.44 -13.95 -10.79
C ASP A 959 6.90 -13.47 -10.65
N ALA A 960 7.78 -14.20 -9.95
CA ALA A 960 9.18 -13.82 -9.83
C ALA A 960 9.91 -13.78 -11.18
N GLU A 961 10.80 -12.80 -11.32
CA GLU A 961 11.75 -12.71 -12.43
C GLU A 961 13.19 -12.51 -11.92
N PHE A 962 14.14 -13.25 -12.48
CA PHE A 962 15.57 -13.16 -12.12
C PHE A 962 16.44 -12.96 -13.36
N GLY A 963 17.37 -11.99 -13.28
CA GLY A 963 18.31 -11.68 -14.36
C GLY A 963 19.67 -12.37 -14.21
N TYR A 964 20.09 -12.69 -12.99
CA TYR A 964 21.43 -13.19 -12.72
C TYR A 964 21.47 -14.04 -11.45
N VAL A 965 22.30 -15.09 -11.43
CA VAL A 965 22.60 -15.88 -10.23
C VAL A 965 24.07 -16.30 -10.22
N LYS A 966 24.73 -16.18 -9.06
CA LYS A 966 26.12 -16.60 -8.83
C LYS A 966 26.30 -17.18 -7.44
N ALA A 967 27.09 -18.25 -7.35
CA ALA A 967 27.64 -18.78 -6.11
C ALA A 967 29.16 -18.86 -6.22
N ALA A 968 29.88 -18.19 -5.32
CA ALA A 968 31.33 -18.15 -5.32
C ALA A 968 31.89 -18.12 -3.88
N ARG A 969 33.19 -18.41 -3.73
CA ARG A 969 33.93 -18.23 -2.47
C ARG A 969 35.29 -17.59 -2.73
N GLU A 970 36.00 -17.17 -1.68
CA GLU A 970 37.40 -16.72 -1.83
C GLU A 970 38.27 -17.79 -2.49
N ALA A 971 39.20 -17.36 -3.34
CA ALA A 971 40.16 -18.27 -3.97
C ALA A 971 41.15 -18.82 -2.94
N ASN A 972 41.22 -20.15 -2.84
CA ASN A 972 42.18 -20.87 -1.99
C ASN A 972 42.02 -20.55 -0.47
N PRO A 973 40.82 -20.71 0.12
CA PRO A 973 40.55 -20.30 1.49
C PRO A 973 41.37 -21.15 2.48
N GLN A 974 41.91 -20.58 3.56
CA GLN A 974 42.48 -21.40 4.64
C GLN A 974 41.37 -22.21 5.32
N LEU A 975 41.67 -23.42 5.79
CA LEU A 975 40.67 -24.17 6.57
C LEU A 975 40.37 -23.39 7.85
N ALA A 976 39.10 -23.04 8.06
CA ALA A 976 38.66 -22.44 9.31
C ALA A 976 38.84 -23.44 10.47
N LYS A 977 39.02 -22.92 11.69
CA LYS A 977 38.99 -23.79 12.88
C LYS A 977 37.59 -24.39 13.00
N PRO A 978 37.45 -25.73 13.05
CA PRO A 978 36.17 -26.34 13.29
C PRO A 978 35.67 -26.02 14.70
N GLU A 979 34.35 -26.06 14.92
CA GLU A 979 33.72 -25.81 16.22
C GLU A 979 32.82 -26.99 16.58
N ILE A 980 33.02 -27.59 17.75
CA ILE A 980 32.03 -28.48 18.37
C ILE A 980 31.11 -27.60 19.22
N TYR A 981 29.89 -27.36 18.73
CA TYR A 981 28.93 -26.49 19.40
C TYR A 981 27.96 -27.25 20.32
N GLN A 982 27.91 -28.59 20.22
CA GLN A 982 27.07 -29.41 21.10
C GLN A 982 27.73 -30.76 21.40
N VAL A 983 27.65 -31.18 22.67
CA VAL A 983 28.01 -32.53 23.11
C VAL A 983 26.92 -33.08 24.03
N LYS A 984 26.53 -34.35 23.82
CA LYS A 984 25.64 -35.08 24.71
C LYS A 984 26.28 -36.39 25.15
N ALA A 985 26.37 -36.60 26.46
CA ALA A 985 26.82 -37.86 27.04
C ALA A 985 25.70 -38.92 27.02
N GLY A 986 26.06 -40.18 26.81
CA GLY A 986 25.17 -41.34 26.94
C GLY A 986 25.88 -42.52 27.62
N ASP A 987 25.25 -43.69 27.63
CA ASP A 987 25.86 -44.89 28.21
C ASP A 987 27.07 -45.35 27.37
N ARG A 988 28.27 -45.26 27.96
CA ARG A 988 29.56 -45.57 27.34
C ARG A 988 29.82 -44.83 26.01
N GLN A 989 29.24 -43.64 25.84
CA GLN A 989 29.34 -42.88 24.61
C GLN A 989 29.16 -41.37 24.78
N ALA A 990 29.55 -40.60 23.76
CA ALA A 990 29.28 -39.18 23.64
C ALA A 990 28.96 -38.82 22.18
N ALA A 991 27.83 -38.17 21.94
CA ALA A 991 27.45 -37.63 20.64
C ALA A 991 27.93 -36.18 20.51
N LEU A 992 28.58 -35.86 19.39
CA LEU A 992 29.17 -34.56 19.10
C LEU A 992 28.52 -33.96 17.86
N LYS A 993 28.20 -32.67 17.93
CA LYS A 993 27.68 -31.87 16.82
C LYS A 993 28.59 -30.67 16.57
N TYR A 994 28.93 -30.45 15.31
CA TYR A 994 29.96 -29.50 14.94
C TYR A 994 29.70 -28.85 13.59
N SER A 995 30.26 -27.64 13.41
CA SER A 995 30.19 -26.92 12.15
C SER A 995 31.13 -27.55 11.12
N GLU A 996 30.59 -27.83 9.94
CA GLU A 996 31.41 -28.18 8.79
C GLU A 996 32.30 -26.99 8.40
N VAL A 997 33.51 -27.30 7.94
CA VAL A 997 34.50 -26.35 7.42
C VAL A 997 34.53 -26.48 5.90
N ASP A 998 34.26 -25.38 5.21
CA ASP A 998 34.24 -25.36 3.75
C ASP A 998 35.61 -25.76 3.15
N GLY A 999 35.59 -26.70 2.20
CA GLY A 999 36.79 -27.24 1.57
C GLY A 999 37.53 -28.34 2.34
N ALA A 1000 37.07 -28.78 3.51
CA ALA A 1000 37.63 -29.97 4.16
C ALA A 1000 37.32 -31.24 3.37
N ASP A 1001 38.34 -32.07 3.12
CA ASP A 1001 38.22 -33.37 2.44
C ASP A 1001 37.76 -34.48 3.40
N ALA A 1002 38.07 -34.34 4.69
CA ALA A 1002 37.75 -35.32 5.74
C ALA A 1002 37.73 -34.69 7.13
N TYR A 1003 37.08 -35.40 8.07
CA TYR A 1003 37.04 -35.03 9.49
C TYR A 1003 37.47 -36.20 10.39
N ALA A 1004 38.01 -35.87 11.57
CA ALA A 1004 38.30 -36.84 12.62
C ALA A 1004 37.97 -36.28 14.01
N ILE A 1005 37.53 -37.14 14.93
CA ILE A 1005 37.39 -36.82 16.35
C ILE A 1005 38.61 -37.36 17.09
N GLN A 1006 39.30 -36.48 17.81
CA GLN A 1006 40.31 -36.86 18.80
C GLN A 1006 39.71 -36.76 20.21
N TYR A 1007 39.92 -37.75 21.07
CA TYR A 1007 39.45 -37.70 22.46
C TYR A 1007 40.40 -38.32 23.48
N GLN A 1008 40.34 -37.86 24.74
CA GLN A 1008 41.15 -38.39 25.84
C GLN A 1008 40.46 -38.21 27.21
N ALA A 1009 40.77 -39.06 28.19
CA ALA A 1009 40.25 -38.92 29.56
C ALA A 1009 40.90 -37.73 30.30
N VAL A 1010 40.13 -36.98 31.10
CA VAL A 1010 40.56 -35.76 31.80
C VAL A 1010 41.45 -36.06 33.01
N THR A 1011 41.23 -37.18 33.71
CA THR A 1011 42.03 -37.59 34.89
C THR A 1011 42.53 -39.02 34.74
N GLY A 1012 43.85 -39.23 34.87
CA GLY A 1012 44.43 -40.56 35.11
C GLY A 1012 45.31 -41.20 34.02
N GLY A 1013 45.84 -40.49 33.02
CA GLY A 1013 46.81 -41.12 32.09
C GLY A 1013 47.51 -40.18 31.12
N SER A 1014 48.84 -40.34 31.00
CA SER A 1014 49.73 -39.68 30.03
C SER A 1014 49.64 -40.30 28.61
N SER A 1015 48.46 -40.72 28.16
CA SER A 1015 48.27 -41.32 26.83
C SER A 1015 47.90 -40.27 25.79
N ALA A 1016 48.40 -40.41 24.57
CA ALA A 1016 48.00 -39.57 23.43
C ALA A 1016 46.48 -39.72 23.14
N PRO A 1017 45.82 -38.68 22.59
CA PRO A 1017 44.41 -38.75 22.20
C PRO A 1017 44.15 -39.90 21.23
N VAL A 1018 43.02 -40.59 21.41
CA VAL A 1018 42.52 -41.57 20.44
C VAL A 1018 41.85 -40.82 19.30
N GLU A 1019 42.19 -41.16 18.05
CA GLU A 1019 41.58 -40.57 16.85
C GLU A 1019 40.65 -41.58 16.18
N ILE A 1020 39.43 -41.13 15.85
CA ILE A 1020 38.47 -41.88 15.03
C ILE A 1020 38.01 -41.04 13.84
N PRO A 1021 37.67 -41.66 12.69
CA PRO A 1021 37.03 -40.95 11.58
C PRO A 1021 35.72 -40.30 12.04
N ALA A 1022 35.45 -39.10 11.54
CA ALA A 1022 34.24 -38.35 11.85
C ALA A 1022 33.40 -38.13 10.58
N LYS A 1023 32.07 -38.18 10.70
CA LYS A 1023 31.16 -37.81 9.59
C LYS A 1023 31.05 -36.29 9.49
N ALA A 1024 30.54 -35.76 8.39
CA ALA A 1024 30.20 -34.33 8.32
C ALA A 1024 29.06 -34.00 9.31
N GLY A 1025 29.13 -32.83 9.97
CA GLY A 1025 28.08 -32.32 10.86
C GLY A 1025 27.95 -32.96 12.26
N SER A 1026 28.08 -34.29 12.39
CA SER A 1026 27.99 -34.97 13.69
C SER A 1026 28.74 -36.31 13.75
N THR A 1027 29.15 -36.74 14.95
CA THR A 1027 29.75 -38.06 15.20
C THR A 1027 29.42 -38.58 16.59
N LEU A 1028 29.08 -39.88 16.68
CA LEU A 1028 28.93 -40.61 17.93
C LEU A 1028 30.25 -41.33 18.29
N VAL A 1029 30.82 -41.01 19.46
CA VAL A 1029 32.00 -41.68 20.01
C VAL A 1029 31.53 -42.76 20.99
N THR A 1030 31.81 -44.02 20.71
CA THR A 1030 31.39 -45.17 21.53
C THR A 1030 32.58 -45.85 22.23
N GLY A 1031 32.30 -46.74 23.19
CA GLY A 1031 33.33 -47.50 23.92
C GLY A 1031 33.99 -46.73 25.07
N LEU A 1032 33.40 -45.61 25.48
CA LEU A 1032 33.85 -44.82 26.62
C LEU A 1032 33.54 -45.54 27.94
N THR A 1033 34.20 -45.14 29.02
CA THR A 1033 33.89 -45.64 30.37
C THR A 1033 32.95 -44.67 31.07
N ASN A 1034 31.88 -45.18 31.67
CA ASN A 1034 30.95 -44.36 32.46
C ASN A 1034 31.67 -43.75 33.67
N ASP A 1035 31.18 -42.59 34.11
CA ASP A 1035 31.70 -41.80 35.23
C ASP A 1035 33.14 -41.27 35.03
N VAL A 1036 33.70 -41.40 33.82
CA VAL A 1036 34.98 -40.82 33.43
C VAL A 1036 34.74 -39.61 32.53
N ALA A 1037 35.33 -38.45 32.87
CA ALA A 1037 35.28 -37.27 32.01
C ALA A 1037 36.23 -37.40 30.82
N TYR A 1038 35.77 -37.08 29.61
CA TYR A 1038 36.56 -37.08 28.37
C TYR A 1038 36.52 -35.69 27.72
N SER A 1039 37.66 -35.24 27.19
CA SER A 1039 37.75 -34.07 26.29
C SER A 1039 37.76 -34.53 24.83
N PHE A 1040 37.02 -33.84 23.97
CA PHE A 1040 36.84 -34.14 22.54
C PHE A 1040 37.23 -32.95 21.68
N TRP A 1041 37.90 -33.21 20.57
CA TRP A 1041 38.27 -32.22 19.56
C TRP A 1041 37.87 -32.70 18.16
N LEU A 1042 37.43 -31.78 17.31
CA LEU A 1042 37.24 -32.02 15.90
C LEU A 1042 38.49 -31.58 15.13
N VAL A 1043 38.91 -32.39 14.16
CA VAL A 1043 40.00 -32.09 13.23
C VAL A 1043 39.44 -32.07 11.81
N ALA A 1044 39.50 -30.92 11.14
CA ALA A 1044 39.20 -30.78 9.72
C ALA A 1044 40.49 -30.95 8.91
N LYS A 1045 40.45 -31.72 7.82
CA LYS A 1045 41.64 -32.09 7.02
C LYS A 1045 41.45 -31.73 5.54
N ARG A 1046 42.46 -31.16 4.90
CA ARG A 1046 42.48 -30.89 3.44
C ARG A 1046 43.88 -30.99 2.87
N GLY A 1047 44.12 -31.89 1.91
CA GLY A 1047 45.39 -31.97 1.17
C GLY A 1047 46.69 -31.99 2.01
N GLY A 1048 46.65 -32.44 3.27
CA GLY A 1048 47.78 -32.44 4.23
C GLY A 1048 47.75 -31.33 5.30
N GLU A 1049 46.86 -30.35 5.18
CA GLU A 1049 46.54 -29.35 6.21
C GLU A 1049 45.57 -29.95 7.23
N GLU A 1050 45.81 -29.75 8.53
CA GLU A 1050 44.90 -30.15 9.62
C GLU A 1050 44.66 -28.97 10.57
N VAL A 1051 43.39 -28.67 10.86
CA VAL A 1051 42.99 -27.62 11.80
C VAL A 1051 42.08 -28.22 12.87
N ARG A 1052 42.39 -27.96 14.14
CA ARG A 1052 41.73 -28.55 15.31
C ARG A 1052 40.85 -27.54 16.04
N SER A 1053 39.70 -27.99 16.55
CA SER A 1053 38.77 -27.19 17.36
C SER A 1053 39.32 -26.89 18.76
N GLU A 1054 38.62 -26.05 19.53
CA GLU A 1054 38.74 -26.07 21.00
C GLU A 1054 38.08 -27.34 21.57
N PRO A 1055 38.53 -27.87 22.73
CA PRO A 1055 37.92 -29.07 23.31
C PRO A 1055 36.57 -28.82 23.96
N VAL A 1056 35.65 -29.77 23.82
CA VAL A 1056 34.46 -29.90 24.67
C VAL A 1056 34.61 -31.11 25.59
N THR A 1057 34.02 -31.06 26.80
CA THR A 1057 34.12 -32.16 27.79
C THR A 1057 32.75 -32.80 28.05
N ALA A 1058 32.70 -34.12 28.18
CA ALA A 1058 31.50 -34.85 28.58
C ALA A 1058 31.82 -36.05 29.50
N VAL A 1059 30.85 -36.44 30.32
CA VAL A 1059 30.94 -37.56 31.27
C VAL A 1059 29.84 -38.59 30.93
N PRO A 1060 30.18 -39.71 30.27
CA PRO A 1060 29.25 -40.80 30.00
C PRO A 1060 28.66 -41.38 31.30
N ALA A 1061 27.39 -41.79 31.29
CA ALA A 1061 26.69 -42.33 32.46
C ALA A 1061 25.77 -43.50 32.07
N GLY A 1062 25.64 -44.50 32.94
CA GLY A 1062 24.90 -45.75 32.64
C GLY A 1062 23.39 -45.56 32.52
N ASN A 1063 22.75 -46.23 31.54
CA ASN A 1063 21.32 -46.09 31.24
C ASN A 1063 20.55 -47.42 31.14
N GLN A 1064 20.78 -48.35 32.08
CA GLN A 1064 20.03 -49.61 32.27
C GLN A 1064 19.71 -50.49 31.01
N GLY A 1065 20.34 -50.24 29.85
CA GLY A 1065 20.08 -50.96 28.60
C GLY A 1065 19.00 -50.38 27.68
N VAL A 1066 18.43 -49.19 27.95
CA VAL A 1066 17.43 -48.55 27.08
C VAL A 1066 18.10 -47.83 25.90
N LEU A 1067 17.74 -48.22 24.67
CA LEU A 1067 18.27 -47.65 23.43
C LEU A 1067 17.39 -46.54 22.88
N TYR A 1068 16.07 -46.71 22.95
CA TYR A 1068 15.06 -45.71 22.60
C TYR A 1068 13.94 -45.67 23.64
N TYR A 1069 13.42 -44.47 23.90
CA TYR A 1069 12.26 -44.20 24.77
C TYR A 1069 11.39 -43.13 24.12
N VAL A 1070 10.25 -43.53 23.56
CA VAL A 1070 9.34 -42.65 22.84
C VAL A 1070 8.17 -42.30 23.73
N ASP A 1071 7.92 -41.01 23.94
CA ASP A 1071 6.62 -40.50 24.38
C ASP A 1071 5.80 -40.08 23.15
N ALA A 1072 4.83 -40.90 22.76
CA ALA A 1072 4.12 -40.73 21.50
C ALA A 1072 3.12 -39.59 21.58
N GLY A 1073 3.34 -38.54 20.80
CA GLY A 1073 2.49 -37.35 20.80
C GLY A 1073 2.92 -36.26 21.77
N ASP A 1074 4.14 -36.38 22.32
CA ASP A 1074 4.73 -35.32 23.13
C ASP A 1074 4.89 -34.00 22.32
N GLY A 1075 4.52 -32.90 22.96
CA GLY A 1075 4.61 -31.54 22.45
C GLY A 1075 5.85 -30.79 22.93
N THR A 1076 6.64 -31.38 23.83
CA THR A 1076 7.90 -30.85 24.34
C THR A 1076 9.09 -31.81 24.19
N PRO A 1077 9.31 -32.42 23.00
CA PRO A 1077 10.18 -33.60 22.80
C PRO A 1077 11.66 -33.44 23.16
N SER A 1078 12.11 -32.24 23.50
CA SER A 1078 13.49 -31.96 23.91
C SER A 1078 13.66 -31.89 25.44
N GLN A 1079 12.58 -32.03 26.21
CA GLN A 1079 12.55 -31.90 27.66
C GLN A 1079 11.85 -33.11 28.31
N PRO A 1080 12.61 -34.14 28.68
CA PRO A 1080 12.07 -35.30 29.39
C PRO A 1080 11.30 -34.91 30.66
N GLU A 1081 10.08 -35.38 30.78
CA GLU A 1081 9.26 -35.23 31.97
C GLU A 1081 9.84 -36.00 33.17
N ALA A 1082 9.35 -35.66 34.36
CA ALA A 1082 9.85 -36.22 35.61
C ALA A 1082 9.59 -37.73 35.69
N GLY A 1083 10.64 -38.54 35.52
CA GLY A 1083 10.58 -40.00 35.58
C GLY A 1083 10.90 -40.68 34.25
N GLU A 1084 11.03 -39.90 33.18
CA GLU A 1084 11.39 -40.36 31.84
C GLU A 1084 12.90 -40.29 31.64
N GLN A 1085 13.43 -41.21 30.83
CA GLN A 1085 14.87 -41.28 30.55
C GLN A 1085 15.09 -41.62 29.09
N LEU A 1086 15.60 -40.65 28.34
CA LEU A 1086 15.96 -40.81 26.94
C LEU A 1086 16.89 -42.01 26.74
N GLY A 1087 16.61 -42.79 25.71
CA GLY A 1087 17.45 -43.92 25.31
C GLY A 1087 18.84 -43.50 24.84
N ALA A 1088 19.78 -44.44 24.85
CA ALA A 1088 21.16 -44.20 24.46
C ALA A 1088 21.32 -43.63 23.03
N LEU A 1089 20.42 -43.99 22.09
CA LEU A 1089 20.54 -43.62 20.68
C LEU A 1089 19.71 -42.39 20.28
N GLN A 1090 19.05 -41.72 21.22
CA GLN A 1090 18.16 -40.61 20.93
C GLN A 1090 18.40 -39.37 21.81
N THR A 1091 17.91 -38.24 21.31
CA THR A 1091 17.93 -36.95 22.00
C THR A 1091 16.60 -36.25 22.11
N LEU A 1092 15.58 -36.79 21.45
CA LEU A 1092 14.21 -36.39 21.61
C LEU A 1092 13.37 -37.56 22.15
N GLU A 1093 12.24 -37.27 22.81
CA GLU A 1093 11.19 -38.26 23.12
C GLU A 1093 10.24 -38.49 21.95
N GLU A 1094 10.16 -37.55 21.01
CA GLU A 1094 9.29 -37.67 19.83
C GLU A 1094 9.86 -36.90 18.63
N GLN A 1095 9.74 -37.49 17.43
CA GLN A 1095 10.04 -36.80 16.16
C GLN A 1095 9.45 -37.54 14.96
N ALA A 1096 9.21 -36.81 13.86
CA ALA A 1096 8.97 -37.43 12.57
C ALA A 1096 10.21 -38.25 12.14
N TYR A 1097 9.99 -39.34 11.39
CA TYR A 1097 11.07 -40.24 11.00
C TYR A 1097 12.20 -39.50 10.28
N GLY A 1098 13.38 -39.51 10.89
CA GLY A 1098 14.54 -38.76 10.42
C GLY A 1098 15.75 -38.96 11.35
N PRO A 1099 16.89 -38.32 11.03
CA PRO A 1099 18.08 -38.41 11.87
C PRO A 1099 17.87 -37.67 13.19
N ASP A 1100 18.19 -38.34 14.30
CA ASP A 1100 18.19 -37.74 15.62
C ASP A 1100 19.05 -36.45 15.68
N PRO A 1101 18.57 -35.38 16.34
CA PRO A 1101 19.26 -34.09 16.32
C PRO A 1101 20.65 -34.09 16.95
N VAL A 1102 21.10 -35.10 17.67
CA VAL A 1102 22.49 -35.11 18.16
C VAL A 1102 23.20 -36.41 17.80
N THR A 1103 22.53 -37.57 17.89
CA THR A 1103 23.18 -38.86 17.59
C THR A 1103 23.30 -39.11 16.09
N GLY A 1104 22.43 -38.49 15.28
CA GLY A 1104 22.36 -38.70 13.83
C GLY A 1104 21.81 -40.07 13.41
N VAL A 1105 21.36 -40.89 14.37
CA VAL A 1105 20.75 -42.20 14.13
C VAL A 1105 19.29 -41.99 13.69
N HIS A 1106 18.83 -42.72 12.67
CA HIS A 1106 17.47 -42.51 12.14
C HIS A 1106 16.42 -43.16 13.03
N TRP A 1107 15.46 -42.36 13.50
CA TRP A 1107 14.30 -42.88 14.21
C TRP A 1107 13.12 -41.90 14.13
N GLY A 1108 11.92 -42.35 14.49
CA GLY A 1108 10.73 -41.50 14.61
C GLY A 1108 9.48 -42.06 13.95
N TYR A 1109 8.40 -41.28 13.93
CA TYR A 1109 7.11 -41.69 13.38
C TYR A 1109 6.96 -41.42 11.89
N GLU A 1110 6.22 -42.29 11.21
CA GLU A 1110 5.74 -42.14 9.84
C GLU A 1110 4.32 -42.69 9.77
N ALA A 1111 3.39 -41.92 9.20
CA ALA A 1111 2.01 -42.35 8.99
C ALA A 1111 1.75 -42.59 7.51
N ASP A 1112 0.97 -43.63 7.19
CA ASP A 1112 0.53 -43.84 5.81
C ASP A 1112 -0.25 -42.60 5.32
N ASP A 1113 -0.03 -42.19 4.06
CA ASP A 1113 -0.57 -40.96 3.46
C ASP A 1113 -0.24 -39.65 4.21
N GLY A 1114 0.71 -39.67 5.17
CA GLY A 1114 1.07 -38.50 5.99
C GLY A 1114 0.00 -38.08 7.00
N LEU A 1115 -1.04 -38.89 7.23
CA LEU A 1115 -2.19 -38.53 8.08
C LEU A 1115 -1.96 -38.93 9.55
N THR A 1116 -1.60 -37.99 10.41
CA THR A 1116 -1.44 -38.23 11.85
C THR A 1116 -1.92 -37.06 12.71
N TRP A 1117 -2.32 -37.36 13.93
CA TRP A 1117 -2.71 -36.40 14.95
C TRP A 1117 -2.14 -36.82 16.32
N ALA A 1118 -1.87 -35.85 17.19
CA ALA A 1118 -1.34 -36.09 18.53
C ALA A 1118 -2.16 -35.39 19.61
N HIS A 1119 -2.18 -36.00 20.80
CA HIS A 1119 -2.66 -35.41 22.05
C HIS A 1119 -1.47 -35.37 23.01
N THR A 1120 -1.17 -34.20 23.58
CA THR A 1120 0.01 -34.02 24.45
C THR A 1120 -0.41 -33.91 25.91
N SER A 1121 0.34 -34.58 26.79
CA SER A 1121 0.25 -34.47 28.23
C SER A 1121 1.57 -33.96 28.81
N PRO A 1122 1.59 -32.86 29.59
CA PRO A 1122 2.83 -32.27 30.11
C PRO A 1122 3.33 -32.93 31.41
N VAL A 1123 2.88 -34.14 31.73
CA VAL A 1123 3.06 -34.74 33.07
C VAL A 1123 3.68 -36.14 33.01
N GLU A 1124 3.26 -36.99 32.08
CA GLU A 1124 3.74 -38.37 31.90
C GLU A 1124 3.30 -38.90 30.51
N ALA A 1125 4.01 -39.90 29.99
CA ALA A 1125 3.83 -40.42 28.63
C ALA A 1125 2.50 -41.12 28.28
N TYR A 1126 1.79 -41.73 29.24
CA TYR A 1126 0.59 -42.51 28.89
C TYR A 1126 -0.59 -41.69 28.33
N PRO A 1127 -0.92 -40.50 28.88
CA PRO A 1127 -1.93 -39.62 28.33
C PRO A 1127 -1.45 -38.84 27.09
N SER A 1128 -0.16 -38.83 26.79
CA SER A 1128 0.36 -38.46 25.47
C SER A 1128 0.02 -39.58 24.47
N ILE A 1129 -0.55 -39.21 23.32
CA ILE A 1129 -1.05 -40.18 22.33
C ILE A 1129 -0.69 -39.71 20.92
N ARG A 1130 -0.16 -40.62 20.10
CA ARG A 1130 -0.11 -40.44 18.65
C ARG A 1130 -1.06 -41.39 17.93
N GLN A 1131 -1.86 -40.83 17.03
CA GLN A 1131 -2.90 -41.50 16.28
C GLN A 1131 -2.64 -41.42 14.77
N TYR A 1132 -2.93 -42.50 14.05
CA TYR A 1132 -3.09 -42.45 12.59
C TYR A 1132 -4.45 -41.81 12.25
N ASP A 1133 -4.46 -40.71 11.50
CA ASP A 1133 -5.67 -39.92 11.29
C ASP A 1133 -6.48 -40.26 10.03
N GLY A 1134 -6.02 -41.24 9.24
CA GLY A 1134 -6.75 -41.71 8.07
C GLY A 1134 -7.90 -42.67 8.37
N ASN A 1135 -8.82 -42.82 7.40
CA ASN A 1135 -10.05 -43.61 7.55
C ASN A 1135 -9.96 -45.03 6.97
N GLU A 1136 -8.90 -45.36 6.21
CA GLU A 1136 -8.77 -46.64 5.51
C GLU A 1136 -8.21 -47.76 6.41
N ASN A 1137 -8.88 -48.91 6.44
CA ASN A 1137 -8.38 -50.11 7.12
C ASN A 1137 -7.15 -50.68 6.40
N GLY A 1138 -6.21 -51.26 7.15
CA GLY A 1138 -4.94 -51.77 6.62
C GLY A 1138 -3.83 -50.73 6.54
N LYS A 1139 -4.15 -49.44 6.72
CA LYS A 1139 -3.19 -48.35 6.93
C LYS A 1139 -2.98 -48.04 8.41
N GLY A 1140 -1.92 -47.32 8.75
CA GLY A 1140 -1.56 -47.09 10.14
C GLY A 1140 -0.40 -46.13 10.39
N LEU A 1141 0.02 -46.10 11.65
CA LEU A 1141 1.13 -45.30 12.17
C LEU A 1141 2.30 -46.22 12.52
N ALA A 1142 3.47 -45.94 11.98
CA ALA A 1142 4.70 -46.68 12.25
C ALA A 1142 5.70 -45.80 13.03
N TYR A 1143 6.42 -46.41 13.96
CA TYR A 1143 7.68 -45.90 14.49
C TYR A 1143 8.82 -46.76 13.97
N ARG A 1144 9.89 -46.11 13.54
CA ARG A 1144 11.08 -46.76 12.98
C ARG A 1144 12.27 -46.44 13.85
N PHE A 1145 13.17 -47.41 14.02
CA PHE A 1145 14.36 -47.30 14.85
C PHE A 1145 15.55 -47.96 14.14
N GLU A 1146 16.57 -47.18 13.79
CA GLU A 1146 17.85 -47.72 13.31
C GLU A 1146 18.57 -48.41 14.48
N LEU A 1147 18.84 -49.71 14.32
CA LEU A 1147 19.39 -50.59 15.35
C LEU A 1147 20.35 -51.60 14.73
N PRO A 1148 21.47 -51.94 15.39
CA PRO A 1148 22.31 -53.06 14.97
C PRO A 1148 21.54 -54.38 14.89
N ASN A 1149 22.12 -55.37 14.21
CA ASN A 1149 21.54 -56.71 14.23
C ASN A 1149 21.66 -57.32 15.63
N GLY A 1150 20.56 -57.85 16.15
CA GLY A 1150 20.49 -58.37 17.52
C GLY A 1150 19.08 -58.68 17.97
N THR A 1151 18.95 -59.10 19.22
CA THR A 1151 17.65 -59.32 19.88
C THR A 1151 17.38 -58.15 20.83
N TYR A 1152 16.17 -57.61 20.76
CA TYR A 1152 15.75 -56.43 21.53
C TYR A 1152 14.43 -56.69 22.25
N GLY A 1153 14.29 -56.14 23.45
CA GLY A 1153 13.02 -56.06 24.16
C GLY A 1153 12.29 -54.81 23.71
N VAL A 1154 11.03 -54.94 23.29
CA VAL A 1154 10.18 -53.83 22.86
C VAL A 1154 8.97 -53.77 23.77
N LYS A 1155 8.84 -52.65 24.49
CA LYS A 1155 7.65 -52.31 25.27
C LYS A 1155 6.81 -51.32 24.48
N VAL A 1156 5.51 -51.57 24.39
CA VAL A 1156 4.54 -50.67 23.77
C VAL A 1156 3.42 -50.39 24.76
N GLY A 1157 3.22 -49.11 25.06
CA GLY A 1157 2.17 -48.61 25.94
C GLY A 1157 0.91 -48.24 25.18
N PHE A 1158 -0.23 -48.58 25.77
CA PHE A 1158 -1.56 -48.30 25.24
C PHE A 1158 -2.45 -47.65 26.29
N PHE A 1159 -3.13 -46.58 25.89
CA PHE A 1159 -4.17 -45.91 26.67
C PHE A 1159 -5.20 -45.26 25.75
N ASP A 1160 -6.50 -45.54 25.97
CA ASP A 1160 -7.60 -44.89 25.28
C ASP A 1160 -8.44 -44.07 26.28
N PRO A 1161 -8.23 -42.74 26.37
CA PRO A 1161 -9.01 -41.88 27.26
C PRO A 1161 -10.48 -41.76 26.84
N TRP A 1162 -10.83 -42.18 25.61
CA TRP A 1162 -12.17 -42.12 25.05
C TRP A 1162 -12.94 -43.43 25.13
N ALA A 1163 -12.32 -44.52 25.59
CA ALA A 1163 -12.96 -45.82 25.82
C ALA A 1163 -13.66 -46.42 24.58
N ALA A 1164 -13.11 -46.21 23.37
CA ALA A 1164 -13.76 -46.61 22.14
C ALA A 1164 -13.70 -48.14 21.93
N GLY A 1165 -14.80 -48.84 22.26
CA GLY A 1165 -14.89 -50.31 22.16
C GLY A 1165 -14.80 -50.89 20.74
N ASP A 1166 -14.76 -50.04 19.72
CA ASP A 1166 -14.63 -50.39 18.30
C ASP A 1166 -13.25 -50.03 17.69
N ARG A 1167 -12.31 -49.56 18.52
CA ARG A 1167 -10.92 -49.23 18.12
C ARG A 1167 -10.07 -50.50 18.02
N ARG A 1168 -10.43 -51.37 17.07
CA ARG A 1168 -9.66 -52.57 16.74
C ARG A 1168 -8.43 -52.19 15.93
N MET A 1169 -7.27 -52.67 16.36
CA MET A 1169 -6.01 -52.48 15.67
C MET A 1169 -5.13 -53.72 15.75
N ASN A 1170 -4.24 -53.86 14.77
CA ASN A 1170 -3.18 -54.85 14.81
C ASN A 1170 -1.87 -54.15 15.17
N LEU A 1171 -1.07 -54.73 16.06
CA LEU A 1171 0.32 -54.31 16.29
C LEU A 1171 1.23 -55.23 15.48
N THR A 1172 2.08 -54.65 14.64
CA THR A 1172 3.13 -55.37 13.91
C THR A 1172 4.52 -54.90 14.35
N LEU A 1173 5.44 -55.86 14.47
CA LEU A 1173 6.87 -55.64 14.67
C LEU A 1173 7.61 -56.20 13.46
N ASN A 1174 8.34 -55.35 12.72
CA ASN A 1174 8.99 -55.72 11.45
C ASN A 1174 8.05 -56.46 10.47
N GLY A 1175 6.79 -56.01 10.40
CA GLY A 1175 5.76 -56.59 9.53
C GLY A 1175 5.11 -57.88 10.05
N GLN A 1176 5.62 -58.47 11.14
CA GLN A 1176 4.99 -59.61 11.81
C GLN A 1176 3.93 -59.13 12.79
N THR A 1177 2.68 -59.58 12.64
CA THR A 1177 1.60 -59.26 13.59
C THR A 1177 1.82 -59.96 14.93
N VAL A 1178 1.92 -59.17 16.00
CA VAL A 1178 2.11 -59.65 17.38
C VAL A 1178 0.87 -59.44 18.25
N LEU A 1179 -0.02 -58.53 17.87
CA LEU A 1179 -1.38 -58.41 18.42
C LEU A 1179 -2.38 -58.28 17.27
N THR A 1180 -3.48 -59.02 17.34
CA THR A 1180 -4.53 -59.07 16.31
C THR A 1180 -5.86 -58.63 16.89
N ASP A 1181 -6.59 -57.76 16.18
CA ASP A 1181 -7.88 -57.19 16.58
C ASP A 1181 -7.89 -56.65 18.02
N TYR A 1182 -6.75 -56.11 18.45
CA TYR A 1182 -6.56 -55.63 19.80
C TYR A 1182 -7.33 -54.32 19.99
N VAL A 1183 -8.09 -54.24 21.09
CA VAL A 1183 -8.89 -53.07 21.46
C VAL A 1183 -8.29 -52.49 22.74
N ILE A 1184 -7.82 -51.26 22.65
CA ILE A 1184 -7.27 -50.52 23.79
C ILE A 1184 -8.40 -50.13 24.73
N GLY A 1185 -8.17 -50.22 26.05
CA GLY A 1185 -9.10 -49.76 27.07
C GLY A 1185 -8.68 -48.46 27.74
N THR A 1186 -9.47 -48.04 28.73
CA THR A 1186 -9.20 -46.86 29.58
C THR A 1186 -8.16 -47.10 30.67
N LYS A 1187 -7.47 -48.24 30.65
CA LYS A 1187 -6.39 -48.55 31.59
C LYS A 1187 -5.07 -48.42 30.86
N GLN A 1188 -4.09 -47.80 31.52
CA GLN A 1188 -2.70 -47.81 31.08
C GLN A 1188 -2.23 -49.27 31.03
N GLU A 1189 -1.91 -49.76 29.85
CA GLU A 1189 -1.48 -51.14 29.61
C GLU A 1189 -0.18 -51.16 28.81
N GLU A 1190 0.74 -52.04 29.21
CA GLU A 1190 2.01 -52.27 28.52
C GLU A 1190 2.04 -53.69 27.94
N LYS A 1191 2.60 -53.81 26.74
CA LYS A 1191 2.93 -55.10 26.11
C LYS A 1191 4.41 -55.16 25.82
N THR A 1192 5.04 -56.25 26.24
CA THR A 1192 6.47 -56.50 26.00
C THR A 1192 6.64 -57.64 25.00
N PHE A 1193 7.54 -57.46 24.05
CA PHE A 1193 7.89 -58.44 23.03
C PHE A 1193 9.41 -58.54 22.91
N ASP A 1194 9.92 -59.71 22.54
CA ASP A 1194 11.30 -59.84 22.08
C ASP A 1194 11.31 -59.92 20.55
N VAL A 1195 12.14 -59.11 19.90
CA VAL A 1195 12.22 -59.01 18.44
C VAL A 1195 13.65 -59.19 17.96
N GLU A 1196 13.82 -59.94 16.88
CA GLU A 1196 15.09 -60.08 16.18
C GLU A 1196 15.18 -59.05 15.05
N VAL A 1197 16.23 -58.22 15.09
CA VAL A 1197 16.56 -57.25 14.05
C VAL A 1197 17.72 -57.82 13.22
N SER A 1198 17.50 -58.00 11.92
CA SER A 1198 18.49 -58.57 10.98
C SER A 1198 18.81 -57.67 9.77
N GLY A 1199 18.17 -56.50 9.68
CA GLY A 1199 18.29 -55.56 8.57
C GLY A 1199 18.63 -54.13 8.97
N GLY A 1200 19.12 -53.90 10.20
CA GLY A 1200 19.50 -52.56 10.65
C GLY A 1200 18.34 -51.67 11.15
N GLU A 1201 17.09 -52.14 11.13
CA GLU A 1201 15.91 -51.35 11.47
C GLU A 1201 14.87 -52.20 12.24
N LEU A 1202 14.24 -51.59 13.24
CA LEU A 1202 13.02 -52.07 13.89
C LEU A 1202 11.85 -51.15 13.53
N ILE A 1203 10.74 -51.73 13.09
CA ILE A 1203 9.49 -51.04 12.77
C ILE A 1203 8.40 -51.52 13.74
N VAL A 1204 7.83 -50.60 14.51
CA VAL A 1204 6.67 -50.82 15.39
C VAL A 1204 5.46 -50.12 14.78
N LYS A 1205 4.48 -50.85 14.24
CA LYS A 1205 3.35 -50.25 13.51
C LYS A 1205 2.00 -50.68 14.10
N VAL A 1206 1.14 -49.68 14.39
CA VAL A 1206 -0.27 -49.91 14.71
C VAL A 1206 -1.12 -49.73 13.46
N VAL A 1207 -1.87 -50.76 13.08
CA VAL A 1207 -2.64 -50.83 11.83
C VAL A 1207 -4.13 -50.83 12.13
N LYS A 1208 -4.89 -50.00 11.41
CA LYS A 1208 -6.34 -49.86 11.58
C LYS A 1208 -7.06 -51.14 11.15
N ALA A 1209 -7.84 -51.74 12.07
CA ALA A 1209 -8.64 -52.95 11.83
C ALA A 1209 -10.13 -52.77 12.20
N GLY A 1210 -10.53 -51.61 12.75
CA GLY A 1210 -11.89 -51.28 13.17
C GLY A 1210 -12.33 -49.88 12.74
N ALA A 1211 -13.53 -49.46 13.17
CA ALA A 1211 -14.10 -48.18 12.77
C ALA A 1211 -13.35 -46.98 13.37
N SER A 1212 -12.90 -47.09 14.63
CA SER A 1212 -12.06 -46.07 15.27
C SER A 1212 -10.59 -46.17 14.86
N LYS A 1213 -9.85 -45.04 14.97
CA LYS A 1213 -8.49 -44.86 14.45
C LYS A 1213 -7.43 -45.51 15.36
N PRO A 1214 -6.36 -46.15 14.87
CA PRO A 1214 -5.37 -46.82 15.73
C PRO A 1214 -4.43 -45.78 16.38
N MET A 1215 -3.95 -46.06 17.58
CA MET A 1215 -3.07 -45.16 18.34
C MET A 1215 -2.22 -45.92 19.36
N LEU A 1216 -1.18 -45.27 19.87
CA LEU A 1216 -0.33 -45.76 20.96
C LEU A 1216 0.18 -44.58 21.80
N SER A 1217 0.65 -44.86 23.01
CA SER A 1217 1.09 -43.83 23.97
C SER A 1217 2.59 -43.74 24.12
N TYR A 1218 3.31 -44.86 24.20
CA TYR A 1218 4.77 -44.81 24.37
C TYR A 1218 5.43 -46.09 23.84
N ILE A 1219 6.73 -46.03 23.53
CA ILE A 1219 7.54 -47.19 23.11
C ILE A 1219 8.89 -47.17 23.84
N ALA A 1220 9.33 -48.28 24.42
CA ALA A 1220 10.71 -48.41 24.88
C ALA A 1220 11.40 -49.59 24.19
N VAL A 1221 12.62 -49.37 23.69
CA VAL A 1221 13.44 -50.39 23.04
C VAL A 1221 14.68 -50.63 23.90
N GLU A 1222 14.84 -51.86 24.36
CA GLU A 1222 15.86 -52.27 25.32
C GLU A 1222 16.78 -53.32 24.68
N GLN A 1223 18.09 -53.20 24.94
CA GLN A 1223 19.07 -54.22 24.56
C GLN A 1223 18.92 -55.45 25.46
N ARG A 1224 18.81 -56.65 24.88
CA ARG A 1224 18.71 -57.93 25.60
C ARG A 1224 20.05 -58.63 25.82
#